data_AF-A6NZT0-F1
#
_entry.id   AF-A6NZT0-F1
#
_cell.length_a   1.000
_cell.length_b   1.000
_cell.length_c   1.000
_cell.angle_alpha   90.00
_cell.angle_beta   90.00
_cell.angle_gamma   90.00
#
_symmetry.space_group_name_H-M   'P 1'
#
loop_
_entity.id
_entity.type
_entity.pdbx_description
1 polymer ?
#
loop_
_entity_poly.entity_id
_entity_poly.type
_entity_poly.pdbx_seq_one_letter_code
_entity_poly.pdbx_strand_id
1 'polypeptide(L)'
;MKNHTHDASGNGLNRAKPYQLVLFPLNNGATNVYFVLILSYVAQFGSSILHLGIFASLMVTVMRVCDAITDPIIGAMMDRTNTRIGKFRPFMILGSVVMAVSVIALYILLPLIPETMMPLRYVGFTVVYFIWVIGYTFQTSVTRAGQTVLTNDPNQRPMFTIFNTVGSLLGMGIMQFLIPLVKAMYDVKDAAGNVITSGYANPMVYRIITPIGIGISVLLTILAIIGIAEKDRPEFYGLGGKQETVKLSEYAQIIKANKPMQRLMVAGAGCKLALAIATNTTVLLALYGIVMGNYNSLYLPMMVLGYVCAVPFFLLSMRTSQKKGQRASLIRYVSVALICYVGVLVLLLVSDYGNPSLMLSFPFEGGGAINLYTILFIVFFGVGYGAYYATADMPIPMVADCSDYETYRSGKYIPGIMGTMFSLVDKLVSSQAQTLPRAIGNPMYHWCHLELKNYFGYTGVLNGETAREVWELCNDKLQHDPAMSARGLILGSNVAMVGTTDDPCSGLIWHEKLAADSSFPVQVCPSFRPDPAVNLHKSGFAAYLEQLEKTTGRTIATVDDVRAALSDRIAFFDAHGCRSADHGLDYVMCREVSDEAATAAMNKARAGEPLTREEAEGYQTAVILHCAREYRKRNWVMQLHFSCMRNPNSRMMAQLGPDTGFDCIAVTDSCAATYRLMDALEREGNLPKTVLYSLNPADNEWIDTLLGAFQGPETAGKIQHGSAWWFNDNKTGMTEQLTSLANLSVLGNFIGMLTDSRSLLSYARHEYFRRVLCALLGRWVENGEYPRDMITLGGLVQDICFNNAKRYFNL
;
A
#
# COMPACT_ATOMS: atom_id res chain seq x y z
N MET A 1 -33.50 44.62 1.84
CA MET A 1 -34.15 45.05 3.10
C MET A 1 -35.08 43.95 3.62
N LYS A 2 -34.57 43.10 4.52
CA LYS A 2 -35.29 42.52 5.66
C LYS A 2 -34.23 41.86 6.55
N ASN A 3 -33.96 42.55 7.65
CA ASN A 3 -32.97 42.23 8.66
C ASN A 3 -33.28 40.90 9.33
N HIS A 4 -32.35 39.95 9.26
CA HIS A 4 -32.21 38.92 10.29
C HIS A 4 -30.84 39.11 10.93
N THR A 5 -30.87 39.86 12.04
CA THR A 5 -29.95 39.86 13.18
C THR A 5 -28.65 39.07 12.99
N HIS A 6 -27.61 39.78 12.56
CA HIS A 6 -26.26 39.53 13.05
C HIS A 6 -26.30 39.59 14.58
N ASP A 7 -26.13 38.45 15.24
CA ASP A 7 -25.86 38.46 16.68
C ASP A 7 -24.41 38.92 16.87
N ALA A 8 -24.28 40.20 17.16
CA ALA A 8 -23.04 40.90 17.34
C ALA A 8 -22.41 40.50 18.69
N SER A 9 -21.46 39.56 18.64
CA SER A 9 -20.22 39.74 19.40
C SER A 9 -19.16 40.20 18.41
N GLY A 10 -18.60 41.39 18.60
CA GLY A 10 -17.76 42.13 17.64
C GLY A 10 -16.42 41.50 17.23
N ASN A 11 -16.28 40.16 17.23
CA ASN A 11 -15.02 39.43 16.99
C ASN A 11 -15.05 38.46 15.79
N GLY A 12 -16.10 38.42 14.96
CA GLY A 12 -16.17 37.48 13.82
C GLY A 12 -16.31 35.99 14.22
N LEU A 13 -16.75 35.71 15.46
CA LEU A 13 -16.88 34.36 16.01
C LEU A 13 -18.29 33.79 15.73
N ASN A 14 -18.35 32.69 14.97
CA ASN A 14 -19.51 31.82 14.82
C ASN A 14 -19.63 30.90 16.05
N ARG A 15 -20.70 31.08 16.85
CA ARG A 15 -20.99 30.21 18.00
C ARG A 15 -22.17 29.28 17.72
N ALA A 16 -22.05 28.04 18.17
CA ALA A 16 -23.11 27.04 18.14
C ALA A 16 -24.01 27.18 19.38
N LYS A 17 -25.31 26.90 19.22
CA LYS A 17 -26.25 26.79 20.34
C LYS A 17 -25.93 25.52 21.15
N PRO A 18 -26.23 25.47 22.48
CA PRO A 18 -25.92 24.31 23.31
C PRO A 18 -26.44 22.97 22.76
N TYR A 19 -27.67 22.93 22.22
CA TYR A 19 -28.21 21.69 21.64
C TYR A 19 -27.48 21.26 20.35
N GLN A 20 -26.94 22.20 19.57
CA GLN A 20 -26.19 21.88 18.34
C GLN A 20 -24.86 21.20 18.67
N LEU A 21 -24.20 21.66 19.74
CA LEU A 21 -22.97 21.07 20.28
C LEU A 21 -23.20 19.65 20.82
N VAL A 22 -24.40 19.36 21.33
CA VAL A 22 -24.77 18.04 21.89
C VAL A 22 -25.21 17.08 20.79
N LEU A 23 -26.09 17.53 19.88
CA LEU A 23 -26.77 16.63 18.95
C LEU A 23 -25.91 16.26 17.75
N PHE A 24 -25.13 17.18 17.17
CA PHE A 24 -24.31 16.85 15.99
C PHE A 24 -23.30 15.71 16.24
N PRO A 25 -22.58 15.67 17.38
CA PRO A 25 -21.63 14.59 17.67
C PRO A 25 -22.26 13.21 17.80
N LEU A 26 -23.59 13.11 17.97
CA LEU A 26 -24.29 11.83 17.94
C LEU A 26 -24.14 11.11 16.59
N ASN A 27 -23.73 11.80 15.52
CA ASN A 27 -23.38 11.15 14.25
C ASN A 27 -22.22 10.16 14.38
N ASN A 28 -21.23 10.47 15.24
CA ASN A 28 -20.14 9.54 15.53
C ASN A 28 -20.66 8.33 16.31
N GLY A 29 -21.59 8.56 17.25
CA GLY A 29 -22.30 7.50 17.96
C GLY A 29 -23.04 6.57 17.01
N ALA A 30 -23.80 7.13 16.06
CA ALA A 30 -24.50 6.39 15.01
C ALA A 30 -23.53 5.50 14.21
N THR A 31 -22.42 6.09 13.76
CA THR A 31 -21.37 5.39 13.03
C THR A 31 -20.76 4.25 13.84
N ASN A 32 -20.54 4.48 15.14
CA ASN A 32 -19.96 3.51 16.05
C ASN A 32 -20.89 2.34 16.40
N VAL A 33 -22.23 2.52 16.33
CA VAL A 33 -23.19 1.41 16.43
C VAL A 33 -22.95 0.40 15.29
N TYR A 34 -22.83 0.90 14.05
CA TYR A 34 -22.51 0.05 12.90
C TYR A 34 -21.09 -0.51 12.95
N PHE A 35 -20.13 0.26 13.48
CA PHE A 35 -18.76 -0.20 13.68
C PHE A 35 -18.74 -1.47 14.54
N VAL A 36 -19.44 -1.49 15.69
CA VAL A 36 -19.51 -2.67 16.55
C VAL A 36 -20.21 -3.83 15.84
N LEU A 37 -21.34 -3.57 15.18
CA LEU A 37 -22.09 -4.62 14.48
C LEU A 37 -21.25 -5.31 13.41
N ILE A 38 -20.53 -4.54 12.61
CA ILE A 38 -19.78 -5.05 11.46
C ILE A 38 -18.37 -5.43 11.87
N LEU A 39 -17.52 -4.50 12.33
CA LEU A 39 -16.10 -4.79 12.50
C LEU A 39 -15.79 -5.78 13.63
N SER A 40 -16.64 -5.87 14.65
CA SER A 40 -16.45 -6.84 15.73
C SER A 40 -16.96 -8.24 15.42
N TYR A 41 -17.93 -8.39 14.50
CA TYR A 41 -18.64 -9.67 14.31
C TYR A 41 -18.77 -10.15 12.85
N VAL A 42 -18.46 -9.33 11.84
CA VAL A 42 -18.62 -9.71 10.42
C VAL A 42 -17.68 -10.85 10.01
N ALA A 43 -16.46 -10.90 10.56
CA ALA A 43 -15.51 -11.98 10.30
C ALA A 43 -16.02 -13.30 10.89
N GLN A 44 -16.52 -13.25 12.14
CA GLN A 44 -17.14 -14.39 12.81
C GLN A 44 -18.38 -14.87 12.04
N PHE A 45 -19.24 -13.95 11.61
CA PHE A 45 -20.42 -14.26 10.81
C PHE A 45 -20.06 -14.88 9.44
N GLY A 46 -19.13 -14.26 8.72
CA GLY A 46 -18.68 -14.76 7.41
C GLY A 46 -18.02 -16.14 7.51
N SER A 47 -17.31 -16.41 8.61
CA SER A 47 -16.70 -17.72 8.84
C SER A 47 -17.71 -18.76 9.32
N SER A 48 -18.49 -18.47 10.36
CA SER A 48 -19.34 -19.45 11.05
C SER A 48 -20.76 -19.61 10.47
N ILE A 49 -21.26 -18.66 9.69
CA ILE A 49 -22.63 -18.70 9.12
C ILE A 49 -22.59 -18.78 7.59
N LEU A 50 -21.73 -17.99 6.94
CA LEU A 50 -21.62 -18.04 5.48
C LEU A 50 -20.65 -19.12 4.98
N HIS A 51 -19.89 -19.75 5.88
CA HIS A 51 -18.87 -20.78 5.58
C HIS A 51 -17.76 -20.31 4.62
N LEU A 52 -17.39 -19.02 4.68
CA LEU A 52 -16.35 -18.43 3.84
C LEU A 52 -14.93 -18.63 4.42
N GLY A 53 -14.83 -19.16 5.64
CA GLY A 53 -13.55 -19.41 6.32
C GLY A 53 -12.66 -18.16 6.40
N ILE A 54 -11.37 -18.33 6.09
CA ILE A 54 -10.36 -17.26 6.17
C ILE A 54 -10.69 -16.07 5.23
N PHE A 55 -11.43 -16.30 4.14
CA PHE A 55 -11.80 -15.24 3.21
C PHE A 55 -12.56 -14.10 3.88
N ALA A 56 -13.49 -14.41 4.81
CA ALA A 56 -14.25 -13.36 5.50
C ALA A 56 -13.33 -12.40 6.27
N SER A 57 -12.30 -12.94 6.93
CA SER A 57 -11.32 -12.17 7.69
C SER A 57 -10.33 -11.41 6.79
N LEU A 58 -9.86 -12.07 5.73
CA LEU A 58 -8.96 -11.46 4.75
C LEU A 58 -9.65 -10.32 3.98
N MET A 59 -10.92 -10.52 3.58
CA MET A 59 -11.70 -9.53 2.84
C MET A 59 -11.92 -8.25 3.64
N VAL A 60 -12.26 -8.36 4.94
CA VAL A 60 -12.37 -7.20 5.83
C VAL A 60 -11.06 -6.40 5.88
N THR A 61 -9.92 -7.09 5.86
CA THR A 61 -8.60 -6.46 5.86
C THR A 61 -8.32 -5.77 4.53
N VAL A 62 -8.58 -6.44 3.40
CA VAL A 62 -8.42 -5.88 2.05
C VAL A 62 -9.30 -4.64 1.85
N MET A 63 -10.53 -4.67 2.33
CA MET A 63 -11.48 -3.57 2.16
C MET A 63 -11.05 -2.30 2.92
N ARG A 64 -10.28 -2.44 4.01
CA ARG A 64 -9.64 -1.27 4.65
C ARG A 64 -8.59 -0.60 3.78
N VAL A 65 -7.97 -1.34 2.86
CA VAL A 65 -7.08 -0.74 1.85
C VAL A 65 -7.91 0.01 0.82
N CYS A 66 -9.10 -0.47 0.46
CA CYS A 66 -10.00 0.27 -0.44
C CYS A 66 -10.45 1.62 0.17
N ASP A 67 -10.59 1.72 1.50
CA ASP A 67 -10.88 2.99 2.19
C ASP A 67 -9.85 4.09 1.85
N ALA A 68 -8.59 3.69 1.62
CA ALA A 68 -7.51 4.59 1.23
C ALA A 68 -7.85 5.41 -0.03
N ILE A 69 -8.66 4.82 -0.92
CA ILE A 69 -9.06 5.40 -2.20
C ILE A 69 -10.42 6.09 -2.07
N THR A 70 -11.39 5.46 -1.40
CA THR A 70 -12.75 6.01 -1.29
C THR A 70 -12.81 7.27 -0.41
N ASP A 71 -11.99 7.34 0.65
CA ASP A 71 -11.96 8.45 1.60
C ASP A 71 -11.62 9.80 0.89
N PRO A 72 -10.52 9.95 0.13
CA PRO A 72 -10.24 11.19 -0.61
C PRO A 72 -11.31 11.56 -1.65
N ILE A 73 -11.87 10.56 -2.35
CA ILE A 73 -12.91 10.78 -3.37
C ILE A 73 -14.15 11.37 -2.73
N ILE A 74 -14.62 10.77 -1.63
CA ILE A 74 -15.82 11.23 -0.91
C ILE A 74 -15.59 12.61 -0.29
N GLY A 75 -14.40 12.86 0.28
CA GLY A 75 -14.03 14.18 0.80
C GLY A 75 -14.12 15.26 -0.28
N ALA A 76 -13.56 15.00 -1.47
CA ALA A 76 -13.63 15.91 -2.61
C ALA A 76 -15.05 16.07 -3.18
N MET A 77 -15.86 15.00 -3.21
CA MET A 77 -17.27 15.07 -3.60
C MET A 77 -18.06 15.98 -2.65
N MET A 78 -17.84 15.85 -1.35
CA MET A 78 -18.49 16.68 -0.34
C MET A 78 -18.10 18.15 -0.47
N ASP A 79 -16.82 18.45 -0.72
CA ASP A 79 -16.36 19.82 -0.91
C ASP A 79 -16.98 20.49 -2.16
N ARG A 80 -17.27 19.71 -3.21
CA ARG A 80 -17.91 20.17 -4.46
C ARG A 80 -19.44 20.24 -4.38
N THR A 81 -20.05 19.73 -3.32
CA THR A 81 -21.50 19.62 -3.21
C THR A 81 -22.10 20.84 -2.54
N ASN A 82 -23.10 21.45 -3.18
CA ASN A 82 -23.91 22.52 -2.59
C ASN A 82 -25.38 22.30 -2.95
N THR A 83 -26.19 21.84 -1.99
CA THR A 83 -27.60 21.53 -2.20
C THR A 83 -28.52 22.44 -1.40
N ARG A 84 -29.82 22.43 -1.73
CA ARG A 84 -30.86 23.17 -0.97
C ARG A 84 -30.97 22.71 0.49
N ILE A 85 -30.59 21.46 0.78
CA ILE A 85 -30.56 20.90 2.13
C ILE A 85 -29.16 20.97 2.75
N GLY A 86 -28.23 21.78 2.22
CA GLY A 86 -26.88 21.99 2.76
C GLY A 86 -25.78 21.13 2.12
N LYS A 87 -24.56 21.26 2.64
CA LYS A 87 -23.36 20.54 2.15
C LYS A 87 -23.21 19.17 2.81
N PHE A 88 -23.47 19.07 4.12
CA PHE A 88 -23.18 17.87 4.91
C PHE A 88 -24.37 16.92 5.07
N ARG A 89 -25.59 17.46 5.22
CA ARG A 89 -26.80 16.65 5.46
C ARG A 89 -27.13 15.60 4.38
N PRO A 90 -26.96 15.85 3.06
CA PRO A 90 -27.18 14.81 2.05
C PRO A 90 -26.33 13.55 2.29
N PHE A 91 -25.07 13.73 2.67
CA PHE A 91 -24.13 12.63 2.89
C PHE A 91 -24.43 11.87 4.19
N MET A 92 -24.96 12.54 5.22
CA MET A 92 -25.43 11.85 6.44
C MET A 92 -26.60 10.92 6.14
N ILE A 93 -27.59 11.42 5.38
CA ILE A 93 -28.77 10.65 4.98
C ILE A 93 -28.35 9.48 4.10
N LEU A 94 -27.57 9.75 3.05
CA LEU A 94 -27.10 8.73 2.12
C LEU A 94 -26.25 7.67 2.85
N GLY A 95 -25.29 8.10 3.67
CA GLY A 95 -24.44 7.20 4.44
C GLY A 95 -25.24 6.30 5.39
N SER A 96 -26.20 6.86 6.13
CA SER A 96 -27.06 6.08 7.02
C SER A 96 -27.94 5.08 6.28
N VAL A 97 -28.53 5.46 5.14
CA VAL A 97 -29.38 4.57 4.34
C VAL A 97 -28.55 3.44 3.72
N VAL A 98 -27.40 3.79 3.13
CA VAL A 98 -26.49 2.81 2.51
C VAL A 98 -26.01 1.79 3.54
N MET A 99 -25.59 2.24 4.73
CA MET A 99 -25.20 1.31 5.79
C MET A 99 -26.36 0.45 6.26
N ALA A 100 -27.55 1.01 6.51
CA ALA A 100 -28.72 0.25 6.96
C ALA A 100 -29.10 -0.87 5.98
N VAL A 101 -29.19 -0.54 4.70
CA VAL A 101 -29.50 -1.51 3.64
C VAL A 101 -28.42 -2.58 3.54
N SER A 102 -27.14 -2.18 3.61
CA SER A 102 -26.02 -3.12 3.51
C SER A 102 -25.97 -4.09 4.68
N VAL A 103 -26.24 -3.63 5.90
CA VAL A 103 -26.27 -4.51 7.09
C VAL A 103 -27.45 -5.49 7.03
N ILE A 104 -28.63 -5.07 6.53
CA ILE A 104 -29.75 -5.99 6.26
C ILE A 104 -29.35 -7.02 5.20
N ALA A 105 -28.75 -6.57 4.10
CA ALA A 105 -28.30 -7.45 3.03
C ALA A 105 -27.26 -8.47 3.55
N LEU A 106 -26.35 -8.03 4.41
CA LEU A 106 -25.27 -8.86 4.95
C LEU A 106 -25.77 -9.89 5.97
N TYR A 107 -26.54 -9.47 6.98
CA TYR A 107 -26.92 -10.35 8.08
C TYR A 107 -28.25 -11.09 7.87
N ILE A 108 -29.13 -10.60 7.01
CA ILE A 108 -30.47 -11.17 6.81
C ILE A 108 -30.59 -11.85 5.45
N LEU A 109 -30.17 -11.19 4.36
CA LEU A 109 -30.39 -11.70 3.00
C LEU A 109 -29.32 -12.70 2.54
N LEU A 110 -28.04 -12.42 2.79
CA LEU A 110 -26.92 -13.27 2.37
C LEU A 110 -26.99 -14.72 2.91
N PRO A 111 -27.42 -14.98 4.16
CA PRO A 111 -27.65 -16.34 4.65
C PRO A 111 -28.74 -17.13 3.91
N LEU A 112 -29.64 -16.46 3.19
CA LEU A 112 -30.69 -17.13 2.41
C LEU A 112 -30.16 -17.77 1.13
N ILE A 113 -28.95 -17.38 0.68
CA ILE A 113 -28.29 -18.00 -0.47
C ILE A 113 -27.88 -19.42 -0.05
N PRO A 114 -28.31 -20.48 -0.76
CA PRO A 114 -27.96 -21.86 -0.41
C PRO A 114 -26.44 -22.10 -0.39
N GLU A 115 -25.99 -23.05 0.45
CA GLU A 115 -24.58 -23.45 0.50
C GLU A 115 -24.08 -24.01 -0.84
N THR A 116 -24.96 -24.56 -1.67
CA THR A 116 -24.63 -25.02 -3.02
C THR A 116 -24.17 -23.88 -3.96
N MET A 117 -24.45 -22.62 -3.61
CA MET A 117 -24.06 -21.43 -4.37
C MET A 117 -22.93 -20.64 -3.69
N MET A 118 -21.89 -21.33 -3.20
CA MET A 118 -20.74 -20.68 -2.54
C MET A 118 -20.16 -19.49 -3.32
N PRO A 119 -19.92 -19.55 -4.65
CA PRO A 119 -19.38 -18.40 -5.39
C PRO A 119 -20.25 -17.14 -5.27
N LEU A 120 -21.56 -17.29 -5.22
CA LEU A 120 -22.49 -16.18 -5.05
C LEU A 120 -22.41 -15.61 -3.62
N ARG A 121 -22.19 -16.44 -2.59
CA ARG A 121 -21.92 -15.98 -1.22
C ARG A 121 -20.62 -15.18 -1.14
N TYR A 122 -19.55 -15.64 -1.80
CA TYR A 122 -18.27 -14.91 -1.87
C TYR A 122 -18.43 -13.53 -2.54
N VAL A 123 -19.06 -13.49 -3.72
CA VAL A 123 -19.29 -12.24 -4.45
C VAL A 123 -20.24 -11.32 -3.69
N GLY A 124 -21.37 -11.85 -3.22
CA GLY A 124 -22.37 -11.08 -2.47
C GLY A 124 -21.81 -10.47 -1.19
N PHE A 125 -21.05 -11.24 -0.40
CA PHE A 125 -20.39 -10.74 0.81
C PHE A 125 -19.43 -9.59 0.49
N THR A 126 -18.61 -9.75 -0.55
CA THR A 126 -17.64 -8.75 -1.00
C THR A 126 -18.32 -7.44 -1.41
N VAL A 127 -19.32 -7.53 -2.29
CA VAL A 127 -20.00 -6.36 -2.85
C VAL A 127 -20.79 -5.62 -1.77
N VAL A 128 -21.57 -6.34 -0.97
CA VAL A 128 -22.37 -5.73 0.10
C VAL A 128 -21.48 -5.08 1.16
N TYR A 129 -20.37 -5.71 1.53
CA TYR A 129 -19.41 -5.13 2.45
C TYR A 129 -18.75 -3.86 1.90
N PHE A 130 -18.37 -3.86 0.61
CA PHE A 130 -17.82 -2.67 -0.04
C PHE A 130 -18.82 -1.50 -0.08
N ILE A 131 -20.09 -1.79 -0.36
CA ILE A 131 -21.15 -0.77 -0.32
C ILE A 131 -21.33 -0.24 1.11
N TRP A 132 -21.26 -1.10 2.12
CA TRP A 132 -21.29 -0.67 3.52
C TRP A 132 -20.13 0.29 3.85
N VAL A 133 -18.92 -0.03 3.39
CA VAL A 133 -17.72 0.81 3.56
C VAL A 133 -17.94 2.21 2.98
N ILE A 134 -18.53 2.34 1.79
CA ILE A 134 -18.86 3.65 1.20
C ILE A 134 -19.81 4.44 2.12
N GLY A 135 -20.85 3.79 2.64
CA GLY A 135 -21.78 4.41 3.60
C GLY A 135 -21.08 4.87 4.89
N TYR A 136 -20.17 4.04 5.40
CA TYR A 136 -19.35 4.34 6.57
C TYR A 136 -18.42 5.55 6.32
N THR A 137 -17.79 5.64 5.15
CA THR A 137 -16.96 6.79 4.76
C THR A 137 -17.79 8.07 4.70
N PHE A 138 -19.02 8.07 4.16
CA PHE A 138 -19.87 9.26 4.17
C PHE A 138 -20.10 9.81 5.58
N GLN A 139 -20.45 8.94 6.53
CA GLN A 139 -20.75 9.36 7.89
C GLN A 139 -19.51 9.84 8.66
N THR A 140 -18.39 9.12 8.53
CA THR A 140 -17.14 9.52 9.19
C THR A 140 -16.59 10.83 8.62
N SER A 141 -16.71 11.04 7.30
CA SER A 141 -16.31 12.28 6.63
C SER A 141 -17.10 13.47 7.15
N VAL A 142 -18.43 13.35 7.24
CA VAL A 142 -19.29 14.43 7.75
C VAL A 142 -18.98 14.74 9.22
N THR A 143 -18.79 13.71 10.05
CA THR A 143 -18.49 13.89 11.48
C THR A 143 -17.25 14.75 11.73
N ARG A 144 -16.23 14.62 10.87
CA ARG A 144 -14.98 15.38 10.96
C ARG A 144 -15.11 16.76 10.32
N ALA A 145 -15.63 16.82 9.10
CA ALA A 145 -15.69 18.04 8.32
C ALA A 145 -16.77 19.02 8.81
N GLY A 146 -17.94 18.52 9.22
CA GLY A 146 -19.09 19.34 9.64
C GLY A 146 -18.87 20.17 10.90
N GLN A 147 -17.81 19.89 11.67
CA GLN A 147 -17.45 20.69 12.85
C GLN A 147 -17.00 22.11 12.49
N THR A 148 -16.44 22.28 11.29
CA THR A 148 -15.97 23.59 10.78
C THR A 148 -17.10 24.60 10.62
N VAL A 149 -18.32 24.16 10.31
CA VAL A 149 -19.48 25.06 10.13
C VAL A 149 -20.25 25.35 11.42
N LEU A 150 -20.12 24.50 12.43
CA LEU A 150 -20.89 24.62 13.66
C LEU A 150 -20.42 25.77 14.54
N THR A 151 -19.11 25.89 14.73
CA THR A 151 -18.50 26.95 15.54
C THR A 151 -17.09 27.22 15.04
N ASN A 152 -16.56 28.42 15.29
CA ASN A 152 -15.13 28.73 15.22
C ASN A 152 -14.60 29.27 16.56
N ASP A 153 -15.39 29.15 17.63
CA ASP A 153 -15.04 29.60 18.98
C ASP A 153 -14.11 28.60 19.68
N PRO A 154 -12.87 29.00 20.05
CA PRO A 154 -11.92 28.13 20.75
C PRO A 154 -12.41 27.58 22.09
N ASN A 155 -13.41 28.20 22.73
CA ASN A 155 -14.01 27.71 23.97
C ASN A 155 -15.11 26.66 23.73
N GLN A 156 -15.78 26.71 22.58
CA GLN A 156 -16.80 25.74 22.20
C GLN A 156 -16.22 24.53 21.47
N ARG A 157 -15.14 24.70 20.70
CA ARG A 157 -14.47 23.64 19.94
C ARG A 157 -14.13 22.40 20.81
N PRO A 158 -13.58 22.52 22.03
CA PRO A 158 -13.27 21.36 22.86
C PRO A 158 -14.50 20.63 23.43
N MET A 159 -15.68 21.27 23.48
CA MET A 159 -16.90 20.63 23.97
C MET A 159 -17.37 19.51 23.04
N PHE A 160 -17.01 19.58 21.75
CA PHE A 160 -17.26 18.51 20.78
C PHE A 160 -16.63 17.19 21.21
N THR A 161 -15.43 17.20 21.78
CA THR A 161 -14.77 15.96 22.24
C THR A 161 -15.65 15.23 23.26
N ILE A 162 -16.21 15.93 24.25
CA ILE A 162 -17.06 15.28 25.26
C ILE A 162 -18.30 14.68 24.62
N PHE A 163 -19.06 15.47 23.86
CA PHE A 163 -20.33 14.98 23.31
C PHE A 163 -20.11 13.89 22.27
N ASN A 164 -19.00 13.94 21.54
CA ASN A 164 -18.58 12.88 20.62
C ASN A 164 -18.26 11.59 21.37
N THR A 165 -17.52 11.69 22.47
CA THR A 165 -17.17 10.54 23.29
C THR A 165 -18.40 9.97 24.01
N VAL A 166 -19.29 10.81 24.56
CA VAL A 166 -20.57 10.37 25.12
C VAL A 166 -21.43 9.67 24.06
N GLY A 167 -21.54 10.26 22.87
CA GLY A 167 -22.25 9.62 21.74
C GLY A 167 -21.63 8.28 21.35
N SER A 168 -20.30 8.17 21.38
CA SER A 168 -19.56 6.94 21.09
C SER A 168 -19.76 5.87 22.16
N LEU A 169 -19.75 6.25 23.44
CA LEU A 169 -20.04 5.37 24.57
C LEU A 169 -21.48 4.86 24.53
N LEU A 170 -22.45 5.73 24.20
CA LEU A 170 -23.83 5.32 24.02
C LEU A 170 -23.97 4.36 22.83
N GLY A 171 -23.40 4.70 21.68
CA GLY A 171 -23.48 3.88 20.48
C GLY A 171 -22.79 2.52 20.61
N MET A 172 -21.51 2.51 20.98
CA MET A 172 -20.75 1.27 21.15
C MET A 172 -21.20 0.49 22.38
N GLY A 173 -21.36 1.17 23.52
CA GLY A 173 -21.67 0.53 24.79
C GLY A 173 -22.97 -0.24 24.73
N ILE A 174 -24.06 0.37 24.23
CA ILE A 174 -25.36 -0.29 24.11
C ILE A 174 -25.24 -1.59 23.30
N MET A 175 -24.57 -1.55 22.14
CA MET A 175 -24.39 -2.74 21.31
C MET A 175 -23.45 -3.77 21.95
N GLN A 176 -22.37 -3.32 22.59
CA GLN A 176 -21.38 -4.17 23.23
C GLN A 176 -21.96 -4.92 24.44
N PHE A 177 -22.95 -4.34 25.13
CA PHE A 177 -23.70 -5.03 26.19
C PHE A 177 -24.82 -5.91 25.64
N LEU A 178 -25.58 -5.42 24.65
CA LEU A 178 -26.74 -6.12 24.13
C LEU A 178 -26.38 -7.40 23.37
N ILE A 179 -25.30 -7.38 22.56
CA ILE A 179 -24.93 -8.52 21.72
C ILE A 179 -24.56 -9.76 22.56
N PRO A 180 -23.71 -9.70 23.60
CA PRO A 180 -23.43 -10.83 24.48
C PRO A 180 -24.68 -11.36 25.21
N LEU A 181 -25.59 -10.49 25.64
CA LEU A 181 -26.84 -10.90 26.29
C LEU A 181 -27.73 -11.68 25.34
N VAL A 182 -27.91 -11.19 24.10
CA VAL A 182 -28.68 -11.89 23.08
C VAL A 182 -28.01 -13.21 22.71
N LYS A 183 -26.68 -13.20 22.51
CA LYS A 183 -25.91 -14.43 22.24
C LYS A 183 -26.08 -15.48 23.34
N ALA A 184 -26.06 -15.08 24.61
CA ALA A 184 -26.18 -16.00 25.75
C ALA A 184 -27.53 -16.75 25.75
N MET A 185 -28.60 -16.15 25.22
CA MET A 185 -29.89 -16.81 25.06
C MET A 185 -29.88 -17.93 23.99
N TYR A 186 -28.89 -17.93 23.10
CA TYR A 186 -28.73 -18.90 22.00
C TYR A 186 -27.50 -19.80 22.16
N ASP A 187 -26.83 -19.77 23.32
CA ASP A 187 -25.74 -20.69 23.62
C ASP A 187 -26.26 -22.11 23.82
N VAL A 188 -25.65 -23.07 23.13
CA VAL A 188 -25.91 -24.50 23.37
C VAL A 188 -24.96 -24.98 24.45
N LYS A 189 -25.51 -25.45 25.58
CA LYS A 189 -24.74 -25.91 26.74
C LYS A 189 -24.83 -27.42 26.92
N ASP A 190 -23.78 -28.04 27.44
CA ASP A 190 -23.78 -29.44 27.87
C ASP A 190 -24.55 -29.61 29.19
N ALA A 191 -24.70 -30.87 29.62
CA ALA A 191 -25.36 -31.22 30.88
C ALA A 191 -24.62 -30.69 32.13
N ALA A 192 -23.35 -30.29 31.99
CA ALA A 192 -22.54 -29.67 33.04
C ALA A 192 -22.60 -28.12 33.01
N GLY A 193 -23.34 -27.54 32.06
CA GLY A 193 -23.51 -26.09 31.91
C GLY A 193 -22.45 -25.39 31.07
N ASN A 194 -21.50 -26.11 30.47
CA ASN A 194 -20.45 -25.55 29.61
C ASN A 194 -20.98 -25.29 28.20
N VAL A 195 -20.60 -24.16 27.59
CA VAL A 195 -21.01 -23.79 26.23
C VAL A 195 -20.26 -24.65 25.20
N ILE A 196 -20.98 -25.49 24.47
CA ILE A 196 -20.45 -26.35 23.39
C ILE A 196 -20.47 -25.60 22.05
N THR A 197 -21.56 -24.88 21.78
CA THR A 197 -21.70 -24.05 20.57
C THR A 197 -22.09 -22.65 20.97
N SER A 198 -21.21 -21.70 20.63
CA SER A 198 -21.44 -20.28 20.90
C SER A 198 -22.61 -19.76 20.08
N GLY A 199 -23.54 -19.03 20.71
CA GLY A 199 -24.66 -18.38 20.04
C GLY A 199 -24.24 -17.40 18.92
N TYR A 200 -22.96 -16.99 18.86
CA TYR A 200 -22.40 -16.24 17.73
C TYR A 200 -22.42 -16.98 16.39
N ALA A 201 -22.58 -18.30 16.40
CA ALA A 201 -22.76 -19.12 15.20
C ALA A 201 -24.24 -19.23 14.78
N ASN A 202 -25.18 -18.66 15.54
CA ASN A 202 -26.60 -18.71 15.24
C ASN A 202 -27.05 -17.47 14.45
N PRO A 203 -27.60 -17.62 13.22
CA PRO A 203 -28.09 -16.50 12.41
C PRO A 203 -29.16 -15.66 13.13
N MET A 204 -29.90 -16.24 14.08
CA MET A 204 -30.97 -15.55 14.80
C MET A 204 -30.44 -14.39 15.66
N VAL A 205 -29.24 -14.54 16.24
CA VAL A 205 -28.59 -13.47 17.01
C VAL A 205 -28.44 -12.21 16.14
N TYR A 206 -27.92 -12.37 14.92
CA TYR A 206 -27.71 -11.27 13.98
C TYR A 206 -29.02 -10.66 13.50
N ARG A 207 -30.07 -11.47 13.30
CA ARG A 207 -31.41 -11.00 12.90
C ARG A 207 -32.09 -10.14 13.97
N ILE A 208 -31.79 -10.37 15.25
CA ILE A 208 -32.34 -9.57 16.36
C ILE A 208 -31.54 -8.28 16.56
N ILE A 209 -30.21 -8.35 16.58
CA ILE A 209 -29.36 -7.19 16.87
C ILE A 209 -29.31 -6.19 15.71
N THR A 210 -29.48 -6.65 14.47
CA THR A 210 -29.43 -5.80 13.27
C THR A 210 -30.49 -4.70 13.26
N PRO A 211 -31.81 -4.99 13.37
CA PRO A 211 -32.84 -3.95 13.38
C PRO A 211 -32.74 -3.01 14.58
N ILE A 212 -32.34 -3.53 15.75
CA ILE A 212 -32.08 -2.71 16.95
C ILE A 212 -30.95 -1.70 16.67
N GLY A 213 -29.83 -2.19 16.14
CA GLY A 213 -28.70 -1.36 15.77
C GLY A 213 -29.03 -0.31 14.71
N ILE A 214 -29.78 -0.69 13.67
CA ILE A 214 -30.25 0.26 12.65
C ILE A 214 -31.15 1.33 13.30
N GLY A 215 -32.10 0.94 14.15
CA GLY A 215 -32.99 1.87 14.83
C GLY A 215 -32.23 2.90 15.68
N ILE A 216 -31.27 2.44 16.47
CA ILE A 216 -30.41 3.33 17.29
C ILE A 216 -29.60 4.25 16.38
N SER A 217 -28.92 3.71 15.37
CA SER A 217 -28.07 4.52 14.49
C SER A 217 -28.86 5.56 13.68
N VAL A 218 -30.03 5.19 13.16
CA VAL A 218 -30.91 6.11 12.42
C VAL A 218 -31.41 7.22 13.34
N LEU A 219 -31.84 6.89 14.56
CA LEU A 219 -32.25 7.87 15.56
C LEU A 219 -31.13 8.88 15.86
N LEU A 220 -29.92 8.38 16.14
CA LEU A 220 -28.76 9.22 16.41
C LEU A 220 -28.38 10.10 15.20
N THR A 221 -28.50 9.57 13.98
CA THR A 221 -28.26 10.33 12.73
C THR A 221 -29.30 11.44 12.56
N ILE A 222 -30.58 11.16 12.80
CA ILE A 222 -31.66 12.17 12.73
C ILE A 222 -31.39 13.31 13.72
N LEU A 223 -31.04 12.97 14.95
CA LEU A 223 -30.67 13.96 15.97
C LEU A 223 -29.47 14.81 15.51
N ALA A 224 -28.45 14.19 14.91
CA ALA A 224 -27.31 14.92 14.38
C ALA A 224 -27.66 15.84 13.20
N ILE A 225 -28.56 15.42 12.32
CA ILE A 225 -29.09 16.25 11.21
C ILE A 225 -29.80 17.48 11.78
N ILE A 226 -30.62 17.31 12.82
CA ILE A 226 -31.27 18.44 13.52
C ILE A 226 -30.21 19.37 14.13
N GLY A 227 -29.15 18.81 14.71
CA GLY A 227 -28.04 19.57 15.30
C GLY A 227 -27.29 20.47 14.31
N ILE A 228 -27.11 20.05 13.05
CA ILE A 228 -26.37 20.83 12.04
C ILE A 228 -27.26 21.66 11.10
N ALA A 229 -28.58 21.40 11.05
CA ALA A 229 -29.48 21.96 10.03
C ALA A 229 -29.49 23.50 9.90
N GLU A 230 -29.34 24.23 11.00
CA GLU A 230 -29.27 25.70 10.99
C GLU A 230 -27.91 26.24 10.52
N LYS A 231 -26.84 25.45 10.71
CA LYS A 231 -25.43 25.83 10.46
C LYS A 231 -24.88 25.30 9.13
N ASP A 232 -25.51 24.29 8.54
CA ASP A 232 -25.17 23.75 7.22
C ASP A 232 -25.73 24.64 6.08
N ARG A 233 -25.23 25.88 6.04
CA ARG A 233 -25.60 26.94 5.08
C ARG A 233 -24.35 27.67 4.57
N PRO A 234 -24.38 28.24 3.34
CA PRO A 234 -23.22 28.91 2.74
C PRO A 234 -22.60 30.02 3.58
N GLU A 235 -23.40 30.71 4.40
CA GLU A 235 -22.97 31.78 5.32
C GLU A 235 -21.94 31.31 6.35
N PHE A 236 -21.91 30.01 6.68
CA PHE A 236 -20.99 29.43 7.66
C PHE A 236 -19.82 28.68 7.01
N TYR A 237 -19.68 28.71 5.68
CA TYR A 237 -18.59 28.04 4.98
C TYR A 237 -17.37 28.96 4.83
N GLY A 238 -16.44 28.89 5.77
CA GLY A 238 -15.20 29.67 5.73
C GLY A 238 -15.44 31.17 5.92
N LEU A 239 -14.93 32.01 5.00
CA LEU A 239 -15.03 33.48 5.07
C LEU A 239 -16.30 34.08 4.44
N GLY A 240 -17.32 33.27 4.11
CA GLY A 240 -18.63 33.77 3.64
C GLY A 240 -18.72 34.19 2.15
N GLY A 241 -17.90 33.61 1.26
CA GLY A 241 -17.88 33.92 -0.19
C GLY A 241 -18.19 32.72 -1.11
N LYS A 242 -18.30 32.97 -2.43
CA LYS A 242 -18.38 31.90 -3.46
C LYS A 242 -17.10 31.08 -3.43
N GLN A 243 -17.23 29.77 -3.22
CA GLN A 243 -16.09 28.86 -3.15
C GLN A 243 -15.64 28.44 -4.54
N GLU A 244 -14.35 28.57 -4.83
CA GLU A 244 -13.74 27.98 -6.01
C GLU A 244 -13.62 26.46 -5.82
N THR A 245 -13.98 25.71 -6.86
CA THR A 245 -13.89 24.25 -6.85
C THR A 245 -12.43 23.82 -7.00
N VAL A 246 -11.89 23.18 -5.97
CA VAL A 246 -10.52 22.68 -6.00
C VAL A 246 -10.45 21.39 -6.84
N LYS A 247 -9.47 21.35 -7.76
CA LYS A 247 -9.19 20.14 -8.58
C LYS A 247 -8.58 19.06 -7.69
N LEU A 248 -8.85 17.79 -8.02
CA LEU A 248 -8.35 16.65 -7.24
C LEU A 248 -6.81 16.63 -7.11
N SER A 249 -6.12 17.12 -8.14
CA SER A 249 -4.66 17.24 -8.21
C SER A 249 -4.07 18.32 -7.28
N GLU A 250 -4.85 19.35 -6.92
CA GLU A 250 -4.38 20.45 -6.06
C GLU A 250 -4.41 20.10 -4.57
N TYR A 251 -5.20 19.09 -4.17
CA TYR A 251 -5.32 18.68 -2.77
C TYR A 251 -4.01 18.16 -2.17
N ALA A 252 -3.18 17.46 -2.96
CA ALA A 252 -1.88 16.96 -2.51
C ALA A 252 -0.94 18.11 -2.10
N GLN A 253 -0.96 19.22 -2.85
CA GLN A 253 -0.13 20.40 -2.56
C GLN A 253 -0.61 21.13 -1.31
N ILE A 254 -1.93 21.25 -1.14
CA ILE A 254 -2.54 21.90 0.03
C ILE A 254 -2.12 21.17 1.32
N ILE A 255 -2.21 19.83 1.32
CA ILE A 255 -1.83 18.99 2.46
C ILE A 255 -0.33 19.06 2.74
N LYS A 256 0.51 19.00 1.69
CA LYS A 256 1.97 19.12 1.83
C LYS A 256 2.39 20.42 2.51
N ALA A 257 1.61 21.48 2.31
CA ALA A 257 1.92 22.79 2.84
C ALA A 257 1.26 23.07 4.22
N ASN A 258 0.30 22.25 4.67
CA ASN A 258 -0.35 22.35 5.98
C ASN A 258 0.37 21.49 7.05
N LYS A 259 1.46 22.05 7.63
CA LYS A 259 2.25 21.38 8.67
C LYS A 259 1.44 20.97 9.93
N PRO A 260 0.49 21.79 10.44
CA PRO A 260 -0.37 21.39 11.55
C PRO A 260 -1.20 20.14 11.25
N MET A 261 -1.77 20.04 10.05
CA MET A 261 -2.53 18.87 9.63
C MET A 261 -1.66 17.62 9.61
N GLN A 262 -0.45 17.69 9.06
CA GLN A 262 0.47 16.54 9.03
C GLN A 262 0.81 16.03 10.44
N ARG A 263 1.09 16.93 11.38
CA ARG A 263 1.36 16.57 12.79
C ARG A 263 0.14 15.94 13.45
N LEU A 264 -1.05 16.48 13.17
CA LEU A 264 -2.29 15.95 13.69
C LEU A 264 -2.59 14.55 13.15
N MET A 265 -2.33 14.31 11.87
CA MET A 265 -2.46 12.99 11.25
C MET A 265 -1.62 11.93 11.97
N VAL A 266 -0.35 12.24 12.28
CA VAL A 266 0.52 11.33 13.04
C VAL A 266 0.01 11.11 14.47
N ALA A 267 -0.35 12.20 15.18
CA ALA A 267 -0.82 12.09 16.56
C ALA A 267 -2.12 11.29 16.67
N GLY A 268 -3.05 11.51 15.75
CA GLY A 268 -4.34 10.85 15.77
C GLY A 268 -4.29 9.39 15.28
N ALA A 269 -3.41 9.07 14.31
CA ALA A 269 -3.08 7.69 13.96
C ALA A 269 -2.59 6.90 15.18
N GLY A 270 -1.63 7.46 15.94
CA GLY A 270 -1.14 6.85 17.18
C GLY A 270 -2.25 6.63 18.23
N CYS A 271 -3.14 7.60 18.43
CA CYS A 271 -4.27 7.46 19.35
C CYS A 271 -5.25 6.35 18.91
N LYS A 272 -5.51 6.23 17.60
CA LYS A 272 -6.38 5.19 17.03
C LYS A 272 -5.74 3.82 17.05
N LEU A 273 -4.44 3.71 16.80
CA LEU A 273 -3.69 2.46 16.93
C LEU A 273 -3.74 1.95 18.37
N ALA A 274 -3.48 2.82 19.34
CA ALA A 274 -3.62 2.49 20.75
C ALA A 274 -5.05 2.01 21.08
N LEU A 275 -6.08 2.61 20.47
CA LEU A 275 -7.47 2.17 20.65
C LEU A 275 -7.69 0.79 20.09
N ALA A 276 -7.25 0.57 18.85
CA ALA A 276 -7.40 -0.69 18.17
C ALA A 276 -6.72 -1.83 18.93
N ILE A 277 -5.53 -1.59 19.50
CA ILE A 277 -4.82 -2.57 20.34
C ILE A 277 -5.57 -2.81 21.65
N ALA A 278 -5.96 -1.75 22.35
CA ALA A 278 -6.65 -1.84 23.64
C ALA A 278 -8.03 -2.51 23.55
N THR A 279 -8.71 -2.40 22.40
CA THR A 279 -10.01 -3.03 22.15
C THR A 279 -9.91 -4.34 21.35
N ASN A 280 -8.71 -4.84 21.07
CA ASN A 280 -8.54 -6.06 20.28
C ASN A 280 -8.91 -7.29 21.10
N THR A 281 -9.85 -8.10 20.61
CA THR A 281 -10.33 -9.30 21.30
C THR A 281 -9.21 -10.30 21.63
N THR A 282 -8.21 -10.46 20.75
CA THR A 282 -7.05 -11.35 21.00
C THR A 282 -6.17 -10.82 22.12
N VAL A 283 -5.93 -9.50 22.18
CA VAL A 283 -5.16 -8.87 23.27
C VAL A 283 -5.90 -9.04 24.60
N LEU A 284 -7.22 -8.82 24.60
CA LEU A 284 -8.05 -8.99 25.79
C LEU A 284 -8.14 -10.46 26.22
N LEU A 285 -8.15 -11.40 25.28
CA LEU A 285 -8.12 -12.84 25.57
C LEU A 285 -6.76 -13.30 26.10
N ALA A 286 -5.66 -12.77 25.57
CA ALA A 286 -4.33 -13.01 26.12
C ALA A 286 -4.21 -12.45 27.54
N LEU A 287 -4.67 -11.22 27.78
CA LEU A 287 -4.59 -10.57 29.09
C LEU A 287 -5.49 -11.27 30.13
N TYR A 288 -6.79 -11.33 29.89
CA TYR A 288 -7.72 -11.86 30.89
C TYR A 288 -7.82 -13.39 30.90
N GLY A 289 -7.62 -14.04 29.75
CA GLY A 289 -7.72 -15.49 29.61
C GLY A 289 -6.42 -16.23 29.88
N ILE A 290 -5.31 -15.80 29.29
CA ILE A 290 -4.02 -16.51 29.40
C ILE A 290 -3.23 -16.03 30.62
N VAL A 291 -3.00 -14.72 30.73
CA VAL A 291 -2.18 -14.15 31.81
C VAL A 291 -2.91 -14.20 33.16
N MET A 292 -4.20 -13.89 33.17
CA MET A 292 -4.99 -13.85 34.42
C MET A 292 -5.86 -15.09 34.65
N GLY A 293 -5.95 -16.01 33.69
CA GLY A 293 -6.63 -17.30 33.85
C GLY A 293 -8.16 -17.24 34.03
N ASN A 294 -8.81 -16.08 33.86
CA ASN A 294 -10.26 -15.93 34.05
C ASN A 294 -10.88 -14.86 33.14
N TYR A 295 -10.99 -15.16 31.84
CA TYR A 295 -11.55 -14.24 30.85
C TYR A 295 -13.01 -13.85 31.15
N ASN A 296 -13.85 -14.85 31.47
CA ASN A 296 -15.30 -14.67 31.57
C ASN A 296 -15.69 -13.77 32.75
N SER A 297 -15.04 -13.93 33.91
CA SER A 297 -15.36 -13.11 35.10
C SER A 297 -14.63 -11.77 35.12
N LEU A 298 -13.48 -11.60 34.43
CA LEU A 298 -12.68 -10.36 34.49
C LEU A 298 -12.99 -9.37 33.36
N TYR A 299 -13.32 -9.85 32.15
CA TYR A 299 -13.49 -8.97 30.98
C TYR A 299 -14.55 -7.89 31.20
N LEU A 300 -15.76 -8.30 31.65
CA LEU A 300 -16.89 -7.39 31.78
C LEU A 300 -16.70 -6.37 32.91
N PRO A 301 -16.31 -6.75 34.14
CA PRO A 301 -16.05 -5.79 35.21
C PRO A 301 -14.92 -4.80 34.88
N MET A 302 -13.85 -5.25 34.22
CA MET A 302 -12.75 -4.37 33.84
C MET A 302 -13.14 -3.38 32.73
N MET A 303 -13.98 -3.80 31.78
CA MET A 303 -14.56 -2.90 30.79
C MET A 303 -15.45 -1.83 31.45
N VAL A 304 -16.32 -2.23 32.38
CA VAL A 304 -17.18 -1.31 33.15
C VAL A 304 -16.33 -0.33 33.96
N LEU A 305 -15.31 -0.82 34.65
CA LEU A 305 -14.37 0.01 35.41
C LEU A 305 -13.71 1.06 34.50
N GLY A 306 -13.22 0.65 33.33
CA GLY A 306 -12.63 1.56 32.35
C GLY A 306 -13.58 2.70 31.96
N TYR A 307 -14.84 2.38 31.65
CA TYR A 307 -15.84 3.40 31.31
C TYR A 307 -16.19 4.34 32.46
N VAL A 308 -16.35 3.81 33.67
CA VAL A 308 -16.60 4.61 34.87
C VAL A 308 -15.44 5.58 35.12
N CYS A 309 -14.20 5.10 35.01
CA CYS A 309 -13.01 5.92 35.18
C CYS A 309 -12.80 6.92 34.04
N ALA A 310 -13.37 6.71 32.84
CA ALA A 310 -13.25 7.65 31.74
C ALA A 310 -14.08 8.93 31.92
N VAL A 311 -15.23 8.86 32.62
CA VAL A 311 -16.15 9.99 32.79
C VAL A 311 -15.48 11.23 33.43
N PRO A 312 -14.76 11.14 34.56
CA PRO A 312 -14.05 12.28 35.13
C PRO A 312 -12.98 12.85 34.18
N PHE A 313 -12.30 11.99 33.43
CA PHE A 313 -11.23 12.40 32.52
C PHE A 313 -11.76 13.20 31.33
N PHE A 314 -12.99 12.98 30.86
CA PHE A 314 -13.60 13.82 29.83
C PHE A 314 -13.82 15.26 30.31
N LEU A 315 -14.29 15.43 31.56
CA LEU A 315 -14.51 16.76 32.14
C LEU A 315 -13.18 17.48 32.39
N LEU A 316 -12.19 16.76 32.91
CA LEU A 316 -10.85 17.28 33.16
C LEU A 316 -10.15 17.66 31.85
N SER A 317 -10.29 16.83 30.83
CA SER A 317 -9.66 17.05 29.54
C SER A 317 -10.27 18.22 28.77
N MET A 318 -11.60 18.40 28.80
CA MET A 318 -12.24 19.59 28.27
C MET A 318 -11.78 20.85 29.00
N ARG A 319 -11.80 20.88 30.34
CA ARG A 319 -11.37 22.05 31.11
C ARG A 319 -9.92 22.42 30.81
N THR A 320 -9.06 21.41 30.65
CA THR A 320 -7.67 21.63 30.23
C THR A 320 -7.60 22.15 28.80
N SER A 321 -8.39 21.62 27.86
CA SER A 321 -8.44 22.08 26.47
C SER A 321 -8.94 23.51 26.33
N GLN A 322 -9.95 23.92 27.10
CA GLN A 322 -10.46 25.30 27.12
C GLN A 322 -9.44 26.28 27.70
N LYS A 323 -8.72 25.90 28.76
CA LYS A 323 -7.78 26.80 29.45
C LYS A 323 -6.38 26.84 28.82
N LYS A 324 -5.90 25.72 28.26
CA LYS A 324 -4.51 25.54 27.81
C LYS A 324 -4.39 25.10 26.35
N GLY A 325 -5.51 24.94 25.64
CA GLY A 325 -5.56 24.42 24.27
C GLY A 325 -5.57 22.89 24.20
N GLN A 326 -6.13 22.36 23.10
CA GLN A 326 -6.29 20.91 22.90
C GLN A 326 -4.96 20.15 22.87
N ARG A 327 -3.90 20.73 22.31
CA ARG A 327 -2.55 20.13 22.31
C ARG A 327 -2.04 19.86 23.73
N ALA A 328 -2.18 20.83 24.64
CA ALA A 328 -1.71 20.68 26.01
C ALA A 328 -2.53 19.62 26.78
N SER A 329 -3.82 19.52 26.48
CA SER A 329 -4.70 18.47 27.00
C SER A 329 -4.25 17.09 26.51
N LEU A 330 -4.07 16.93 25.20
CA LEU A 330 -3.63 15.69 24.58
C LEU A 330 -2.33 15.17 25.20
N ILE A 331 -1.30 16.01 25.26
CA ILE A 331 0.01 15.62 25.82
C ILE A 331 -0.14 15.20 27.28
N ARG A 332 -0.85 15.98 28.09
CA ARG A 332 -1.02 15.72 29.53
C ARG A 332 -1.66 14.36 29.79
N TYR A 333 -2.79 14.08 29.14
CA TYR A 333 -3.53 12.84 29.41
C TYR A 333 -2.90 11.61 28.76
N VAL A 334 -2.20 11.77 27.63
CA VAL A 334 -1.33 10.71 27.10
C VAL A 334 -0.21 10.39 28.08
N SER A 335 0.45 11.38 28.69
CA SER A 335 1.48 11.15 29.70
C SER A 335 0.93 10.44 30.95
N VAL A 336 -0.25 10.85 31.42
CA VAL A 336 -0.92 10.17 32.54
C VAL A 336 -1.23 8.72 32.19
N ALA A 337 -1.80 8.46 31.00
CA ALA A 337 -2.07 7.12 30.53
C ALA A 337 -0.80 6.25 30.46
N LEU A 338 0.28 6.80 29.90
CA LEU A 338 1.56 6.11 29.79
C LEU A 338 2.12 5.69 31.15
N ILE A 339 2.18 6.62 32.11
CA ILE A 339 2.66 6.33 33.48
C ILE A 339 1.82 5.23 34.12
N CYS A 340 0.50 5.30 33.96
CA CYS A 340 -0.41 4.31 34.52
C CYS A 340 -0.24 2.93 33.86
N TYR A 341 -0.09 2.86 32.54
CA TYR A 341 0.13 1.58 31.85
C TYR A 341 1.51 0.98 32.11
N VAL A 342 2.55 1.79 32.38
CA VAL A 342 3.82 1.29 32.93
C VAL A 342 3.59 0.65 34.30
N GLY A 343 2.76 1.27 35.15
CA GLY A 343 2.34 0.68 36.42
C GLY A 343 1.59 -0.66 36.25
N VAL A 344 0.65 -0.74 35.29
CA VAL A 344 -0.03 -2.00 34.95
C VAL A 344 0.96 -3.06 34.48
N LEU A 345 1.92 -2.71 33.62
CA LEU A 345 2.93 -3.65 33.14
C LEU A 345 3.79 -4.21 34.29
N VAL A 346 4.24 -3.35 35.21
CA VAL A 346 4.98 -3.79 36.41
C VAL A 346 4.15 -4.77 37.24
N LEU A 347 2.87 -4.50 37.44
CA LEU A 347 1.98 -5.42 38.15
C LEU A 347 1.84 -6.76 37.42
N LEU A 348 1.68 -6.75 36.10
CA LEU A 348 1.62 -8.00 35.32
C LEU A 348 2.89 -8.83 35.42
N LEU A 349 4.08 -8.19 35.45
CA LEU A 349 5.36 -8.89 35.61
C LEU A 349 5.55 -9.53 36.99
N VAL A 350 4.90 -9.00 38.03
CA VAL A 350 4.96 -9.51 39.40
C VAL A 350 3.76 -10.43 39.72
N SER A 351 2.83 -10.59 38.77
CA SER A 351 1.66 -11.44 38.95
C SER A 351 2.03 -12.91 39.08
N ASP A 352 1.42 -13.60 40.04
CA ASP A 352 1.65 -15.02 40.30
C ASP A 352 0.31 -15.73 40.57
N TYR A 353 -0.02 -16.69 39.70
CA TYR A 353 -1.26 -17.45 39.77
C TYR A 353 -1.31 -18.38 41.01
N GLY A 354 -0.16 -18.75 41.57
CA GLY A 354 -0.04 -19.54 42.78
C GLY A 354 -0.22 -18.74 44.07
N ASN A 355 -0.22 -17.40 44.01
CA ASN A 355 -0.26 -16.52 45.18
C ASN A 355 -1.49 -15.59 45.17
N PRO A 356 -2.52 -15.86 46.01
CA PRO A 356 -3.73 -15.04 46.10
C PRO A 356 -3.51 -13.55 46.43
N SER A 357 -2.32 -13.16 46.92
CA SER A 357 -1.98 -11.76 47.22
C SER A 357 -1.46 -10.97 46.01
N LEU A 358 -1.04 -11.66 44.95
CA LEU A 358 -0.44 -11.09 43.72
C LEU A 358 -1.31 -11.34 42.48
N MET A 359 -2.59 -11.58 42.68
CA MET A 359 -3.57 -11.83 41.62
C MET A 359 -4.81 -10.96 41.80
N LEU A 360 -5.53 -10.67 40.72
CA LEU A 360 -6.79 -9.91 40.80
C LEU A 360 -7.85 -10.69 41.58
N SER A 361 -8.39 -10.10 42.64
CA SER A 361 -9.47 -10.67 43.46
C SER A 361 -10.68 -9.76 43.45
N PHE A 362 -11.75 -10.18 42.75
CA PHE A 362 -13.03 -9.50 42.77
C PHE A 362 -14.02 -10.26 43.68
N PRO A 363 -14.78 -9.59 44.55
CA PRO A 363 -15.72 -10.23 45.46
C PRO A 363 -16.98 -10.79 44.78
N PHE A 364 -17.12 -10.60 43.47
CA PHE A 364 -18.23 -11.14 42.68
C PHE A 364 -17.84 -12.54 42.17
N GLU A 365 -18.69 -13.55 42.44
CA GLU A 365 -18.46 -14.97 42.12
C GLU A 365 -17.44 -15.73 43.00
N GLY A 366 -17.32 -15.37 44.29
CA GLY A 366 -16.62 -16.19 45.29
C GLY A 366 -15.12 -15.88 45.49
N GLY A 367 -14.63 -14.76 44.96
CA GLY A 367 -13.28 -14.27 45.23
C GLY A 367 -13.12 -13.70 46.66
N GLY A 368 -11.92 -13.85 47.24
CA GLY A 368 -11.58 -13.36 48.58
C GLY A 368 -11.50 -11.83 48.69
N ALA A 369 -11.14 -11.33 49.88
CA ALA A 369 -11.00 -9.89 50.17
C ALA A 369 -10.10 -9.16 49.15
N ILE A 370 -10.45 -7.91 48.82
CA ILE A 370 -9.69 -7.08 47.87
C ILE A 370 -8.25 -6.90 48.39
N ASN A 371 -7.27 -7.45 47.67
CA ASN A 371 -5.85 -7.36 48.01
C ASN A 371 -5.18 -6.09 47.44
N LEU A 372 -4.00 -5.74 47.95
CA LEU A 372 -3.25 -4.54 47.52
C LEU A 372 -2.96 -4.56 46.02
N TYR A 373 -2.64 -5.73 45.46
CA TYR A 373 -2.42 -5.91 44.03
C TYR A 373 -3.63 -5.46 43.21
N THR A 374 -4.83 -5.88 43.61
CA THR A 374 -6.10 -5.54 42.98
C THR A 374 -6.38 -4.04 43.08
N ILE A 375 -6.10 -3.41 44.22
CA ILE A 375 -6.29 -1.96 44.40
C ILE A 375 -5.36 -1.19 43.45
N LEU A 376 -4.07 -1.53 43.44
CA LEU A 376 -3.09 -0.87 42.57
C LEU A 376 -3.41 -1.11 41.09
N PHE A 377 -3.85 -2.32 40.74
CA PHE A 377 -4.26 -2.65 39.38
C PHE A 377 -5.48 -1.84 38.95
N ILE A 378 -6.53 -1.76 39.77
CA ILE A 378 -7.74 -0.97 39.51
C ILE A 378 -7.40 0.51 39.36
N VAL A 379 -6.49 1.05 40.21
CA VAL A 379 -6.07 2.45 40.14
C VAL A 379 -5.29 2.71 38.85
N PHE A 380 -4.22 1.96 38.58
CA PHE A 380 -3.42 2.17 37.38
C PHE A 380 -4.21 1.88 36.11
N PHE A 381 -4.93 0.77 36.05
CA PHE A 381 -5.75 0.45 34.90
C PHE A 381 -6.89 1.46 34.72
N GLY A 382 -7.65 1.78 35.77
CA GLY A 382 -8.79 2.68 35.69
C GLY A 382 -8.39 4.11 35.31
N VAL A 383 -7.40 4.68 36.01
CA VAL A 383 -6.87 6.03 35.73
C VAL A 383 -6.21 6.06 34.35
N GLY A 384 -5.43 5.03 34.01
CA GLY A 384 -4.78 4.90 32.71
C GLY A 384 -5.77 4.81 31.56
N TYR A 385 -6.77 3.94 31.69
CA TYR A 385 -7.85 3.77 30.72
C TYR A 385 -8.66 5.05 30.58
N GLY A 386 -9.01 5.73 31.68
CA GLY A 386 -9.78 6.96 31.63
C GLY A 386 -9.03 8.11 30.95
N ALA A 387 -7.75 8.29 31.28
CA ALA A 387 -6.87 9.28 30.65
C ALA A 387 -6.67 8.99 29.15
N TYR A 388 -6.42 7.72 28.83
CA TYR A 388 -6.27 7.23 27.47
C TYR A 388 -7.54 7.49 26.64
N TYR A 389 -8.70 7.04 27.13
CA TYR A 389 -9.96 7.13 26.40
C TYR A 389 -10.38 8.60 26.16
N ALA A 390 -10.08 9.50 27.11
CA ALA A 390 -10.31 10.94 26.94
C ALA A 390 -9.48 11.57 25.81
N THR A 391 -8.39 10.94 25.39
CA THR A 391 -7.53 11.42 24.29
C THR A 391 -7.90 10.86 22.93
N ALA A 392 -8.59 9.72 22.87
CA ALA A 392 -8.87 8.98 21.63
C ALA A 392 -9.66 9.79 20.59
N ASP A 393 -10.58 10.66 21.05
CA ASP A 393 -11.44 11.47 20.19
C ASP A 393 -10.99 12.93 20.04
N MET A 394 -9.94 13.36 20.76
CA MET A 394 -9.40 14.73 20.64
C MET A 394 -8.91 15.09 19.24
N PRO A 395 -8.33 14.17 18.43
CA PRO A 395 -7.89 14.54 17.09
C PRO A 395 -9.01 15.05 16.18
N ILE A 396 -10.26 14.63 16.40
CA ILE A 396 -11.41 14.97 15.54
C ILE A 396 -11.66 16.50 15.51
N PRO A 397 -11.89 17.19 16.63
CA PRO A 397 -12.04 18.64 16.63
C PRO A 397 -10.78 19.41 16.24
N MET A 398 -9.59 18.83 16.40
CA MET A 398 -8.35 19.45 15.90
C MET A 398 -8.28 19.45 14.36
N VAL A 399 -8.98 18.54 13.67
CA VAL A 399 -9.08 18.56 12.18
C VAL A 399 -9.82 19.80 11.72
N ALA A 400 -10.85 20.23 12.46
CA ALA A 400 -11.54 21.48 12.19
C ALA A 400 -10.60 22.68 12.35
N ASP A 401 -9.79 22.71 13.42
CA ASP A 401 -8.81 23.78 13.63
C ASP A 401 -7.75 23.82 12.50
N CYS A 402 -7.33 22.65 11.98
CA CYS A 402 -6.41 22.58 10.84
C CYS A 402 -7.07 22.99 9.51
N SER A 403 -8.38 22.77 9.38
CA SER A 403 -9.18 23.20 8.23
C SER A 403 -9.42 24.71 8.25
N ASP A 404 -9.65 25.29 9.42
CA ASP A 404 -9.75 26.73 9.63
C ASP A 404 -8.41 27.42 9.32
N TYR A 405 -7.30 26.83 9.78
CA TYR A 405 -5.94 27.29 9.45
C TYR A 405 -5.68 27.25 7.94
N GLU A 406 -6.14 26.19 7.25
CA GLU A 406 -6.01 26.12 5.79
C GLU A 406 -6.82 27.21 5.10
N THR A 407 -8.06 27.40 5.52
CA THR A 407 -8.94 28.44 4.98
C THR A 407 -8.33 29.82 5.16
N TYR A 408 -7.72 30.08 6.32
CA TYR A 408 -6.98 31.32 6.57
C TYR A 408 -5.77 31.49 5.64
N ARG A 409 -5.02 30.41 5.41
CA ARG A 409 -3.76 30.43 4.66
C ARG A 409 -3.94 30.51 3.14
N SER A 410 -4.85 29.71 2.58
CA SER A 410 -5.05 29.58 1.13
C SER A 410 -6.30 30.27 0.61
N GLY A 411 -7.17 30.76 1.50
CA GLY A 411 -8.50 31.28 1.14
C GLY A 411 -9.48 30.20 0.66
N LYS A 412 -9.03 28.94 0.53
CA LYS A 412 -9.81 27.81 0.03
C LYS A 412 -10.42 27.04 1.20
N TYR A 413 -11.75 26.88 1.17
CA TYR A 413 -12.49 26.14 2.19
C TYR A 413 -12.71 24.69 1.77
N ILE A 414 -11.91 23.78 2.31
CA ILE A 414 -11.85 22.37 1.92
C ILE A 414 -11.92 21.43 3.13
N PRO A 415 -12.97 21.50 3.96
CA PRO A 415 -13.07 20.70 5.18
C PRO A 415 -13.25 19.20 4.91
N GLY A 416 -13.76 18.81 3.74
CA GLY A 416 -14.04 17.42 3.40
C GLY A 416 -12.79 16.59 3.15
N ILE A 417 -11.91 17.05 2.26
CA ILE A 417 -10.62 16.39 2.03
C ILE A 417 -9.76 16.33 3.30
N MET A 418 -9.83 17.36 4.14
CA MET A 418 -9.11 17.46 5.41
C MET A 418 -9.61 16.42 6.41
N GLY A 419 -10.91 16.11 6.40
CA GLY A 419 -11.51 15.05 7.21
C GLY A 419 -11.12 13.63 6.77
N THR A 420 -10.88 13.42 5.47
CA THR A 420 -10.70 12.07 4.90
C THR A 420 -9.24 11.65 4.74
N MET A 421 -8.33 12.57 4.44
CA MET A 421 -6.90 12.28 4.25
C MET A 421 -6.18 11.80 5.51
N PHE A 422 -6.70 12.15 6.69
CA PHE A 422 -6.27 11.60 7.98
C PHE A 422 -6.35 10.05 8.03
N SER A 423 -7.28 9.44 7.30
CA SER A 423 -7.55 7.99 7.29
C SER A 423 -6.57 7.19 6.42
N LEU A 424 -6.01 7.82 5.37
CA LEU A 424 -5.17 7.17 4.36
C LEU A 424 -3.76 6.87 4.87
N VAL A 425 -3.12 7.84 5.52
CA VAL A 425 -1.72 7.73 5.98
C VAL A 425 -1.59 6.75 7.15
N ASP A 426 -2.59 6.69 8.04
CA ASP A 426 -2.67 5.74 9.15
C ASP A 426 -2.61 4.28 8.67
N LYS A 427 -3.35 3.95 7.61
CA LYS A 427 -3.53 2.58 7.12
C LYS A 427 -2.34 2.04 6.29
N LEU A 428 -1.65 2.93 5.58
CA LEU A 428 -0.57 2.53 4.65
C LEU A 428 0.74 2.22 5.39
N VAL A 429 1.08 3.02 6.41
CA VAL A 429 2.28 2.80 7.23
C VAL A 429 2.11 1.61 8.18
N SER A 430 0.91 1.42 8.75
CA SER A 430 0.67 0.31 9.68
C SER A 430 0.68 -1.06 8.99
N SER A 431 0.22 -1.17 7.75
CA SER A 431 0.07 -2.46 7.06
C SER A 431 1.39 -3.06 6.55
N GLN A 432 2.29 -2.26 5.97
CA GLN A 432 3.57 -2.76 5.48
C GLN A 432 4.50 -3.17 6.63
N ALA A 433 4.62 -2.34 7.66
CA ALA A 433 5.49 -2.61 8.80
C ALA A 433 5.02 -3.80 9.65
N GLN A 434 3.72 -4.11 9.64
CA GLN A 434 3.17 -5.33 10.26
C GLN A 434 3.42 -6.58 9.41
N THR A 435 3.60 -6.43 8.09
CA THR A 435 3.79 -7.57 7.18
C THR A 435 5.26 -7.99 7.10
N LEU A 436 6.20 -7.04 7.12
CA LEU A 436 7.63 -7.32 6.93
C LEU A 436 8.21 -8.36 7.91
N PRO A 437 7.85 -8.40 9.22
CA PRO A 437 8.33 -9.44 10.14
C PRO A 437 7.95 -10.87 9.72
N ARG A 438 6.91 -11.04 8.89
CA ARG A 438 6.48 -12.35 8.37
C ARG A 438 7.28 -12.79 7.14
N ALA A 439 8.11 -11.91 6.57
CA ALA A 439 8.85 -12.14 5.33
C ALA A 439 10.23 -12.79 5.55
N ILE A 440 10.39 -13.61 6.59
CA ILE A 440 11.64 -14.34 6.85
C ILE A 440 11.99 -15.23 5.66
N GLY A 441 13.23 -15.12 5.17
CA GLY A 441 13.71 -15.82 3.98
C GLY A 441 13.36 -15.17 2.65
N ASN A 442 12.44 -14.19 2.61
CA ASN A 442 12.14 -13.43 1.40
C ASN A 442 13.16 -12.29 1.20
N PRO A 443 13.66 -12.04 -0.03
CA PRO A 443 14.66 -11.00 -0.27
C PRO A 443 14.17 -9.58 0.07
N MET A 444 12.84 -9.33 0.07
CA MET A 444 12.26 -8.06 0.52
C MET A 444 12.73 -7.68 1.93
N TYR A 445 12.91 -8.65 2.82
CA TYR A 445 13.42 -8.38 4.16
C TYR A 445 14.83 -7.82 4.11
N HIS A 446 15.72 -8.41 3.29
CA HIS A 446 17.08 -7.92 3.12
C HIS A 446 17.12 -6.56 2.44
N TRP A 447 16.38 -6.38 1.35
CA TRP A 447 16.37 -5.13 0.60
C TRP A 447 15.88 -3.97 1.44
N CYS A 448 14.73 -4.11 2.13
CA CYS A 448 14.22 -3.04 2.97
C CYS A 448 15.25 -2.61 4.03
N HIS A 449 15.92 -3.55 4.71
CA HIS A 449 16.91 -3.21 5.72
C HIS A 449 18.23 -2.69 5.13
N LEU A 450 18.65 -3.14 3.94
CA LEU A 450 19.79 -2.57 3.23
C LEU A 450 19.51 -1.13 2.78
N GLU A 451 18.32 -0.86 2.25
CA GLU A 451 17.90 0.48 1.84
C GLU A 451 17.83 1.42 3.06
N LEU A 452 17.20 0.97 4.14
CA LEU A 452 17.15 1.70 5.41
C LEU A 452 18.54 1.99 5.97
N LYS A 453 19.45 1.02 5.93
CA LYS A 453 20.81 1.19 6.40
C LYS A 453 21.61 2.16 5.52
N ASN A 454 21.60 1.94 4.21
CA ASN A 454 22.53 2.61 3.31
C ASN A 454 22.15 4.07 3.03
N TYR A 455 20.86 4.34 2.86
CA TYR A 455 20.39 5.71 2.56
C TYR A 455 19.94 6.40 3.85
N PHE A 456 19.17 5.71 4.68
CA PHE A 456 18.57 6.33 5.85
C PHE A 456 19.41 6.21 7.12
N GLY A 457 20.49 5.42 7.11
CA GLY A 457 21.36 5.24 8.28
C GLY A 457 20.68 4.47 9.42
N TYR A 458 19.56 3.80 9.14
CA TYR A 458 18.80 3.06 10.14
C TYR A 458 19.27 1.61 10.20
N THR A 459 19.79 1.19 11.36
CA THR A 459 20.29 -0.16 11.60
C THR A 459 19.37 -1.00 12.49
N GLY A 460 18.24 -0.44 12.92
CA GLY A 460 17.22 -1.17 13.69
C GLY A 460 16.41 -2.13 12.81
N VAL A 461 15.41 -2.77 13.42
CA VAL A 461 14.47 -3.65 12.73
C VAL A 461 13.25 -2.84 12.34
N LEU A 462 12.72 -2.99 11.12
CA LEU A 462 11.43 -2.42 10.72
C LEU A 462 10.30 -3.42 11.04
N ASN A 463 9.43 -3.05 11.98
CA ASN A 463 8.25 -3.81 12.40
C ASN A 463 7.13 -2.85 12.83
N GLY A 464 6.01 -3.37 13.31
CA GLY A 464 4.86 -2.54 13.74
C GLY A 464 5.18 -1.53 14.84
N GLU A 465 6.17 -1.78 15.69
CA GLU A 465 6.57 -0.89 16.79
C GLU A 465 7.52 0.22 16.30
N THR A 466 8.48 -0.13 15.45
CA THR A 466 9.50 0.81 14.93
C THR A 466 9.07 1.54 13.67
N ALA A 467 7.92 1.18 13.09
CA ALA A 467 7.39 1.76 11.85
C ALA A 467 7.40 3.29 11.86
N ARG A 468 7.02 3.88 13.00
CA ARG A 468 6.94 5.34 13.17
C ARG A 468 8.32 5.99 13.19
N GLU A 469 9.24 5.44 13.98
CA GLU A 469 10.61 5.94 14.06
C GLU A 469 11.26 5.94 12.67
N VAL A 470 11.13 4.82 11.96
CA VAL A 470 11.65 4.66 10.60
C VAL A 470 10.99 5.66 9.64
N TRP A 471 9.66 5.80 9.70
CA TRP A 471 8.93 6.73 8.86
C TRP A 471 9.36 8.19 9.09
N GLU A 472 9.48 8.61 10.35
CA GLU A 472 9.89 9.97 10.72
C GLU A 472 11.34 10.24 10.27
N LEU A 473 12.26 9.31 10.50
CA LEU A 473 13.64 9.39 10.05
C LEU A 473 13.75 9.50 8.52
N CYS A 474 13.06 8.62 7.79
CA CYS A 474 13.10 8.61 6.33
C CYS A 474 12.54 9.91 5.74
N ASN A 475 11.41 10.40 6.28
CA ASN A 475 10.82 11.65 5.79
C ASN A 475 11.66 12.88 6.10
N ASP A 476 12.26 12.95 7.28
CA ASP A 476 13.16 14.05 7.64
C ASP A 476 14.32 14.13 6.65
N LYS A 477 14.97 12.98 6.39
CA LYS A 477 16.04 12.87 5.40
C LYS A 477 15.57 13.24 3.99
N LEU A 478 14.47 12.69 3.50
CA LEU A 478 13.94 13.01 2.17
C LEU A 478 13.59 14.50 1.98
N GLN A 479 13.23 15.21 3.05
CA GLN A 479 12.84 16.62 2.99
C GLN A 479 14.02 17.58 3.13
N HIS A 480 14.97 17.25 4.00
CA HIS A 480 15.99 18.19 4.46
C HIS A 480 17.39 17.85 3.99
N ASP A 481 17.66 16.61 3.58
CA ASP A 481 18.97 16.19 3.09
C ASP A 481 19.02 16.27 1.54
N PRO A 482 19.80 17.20 0.95
CA PRO A 482 19.96 17.29 -0.50
C PRO A 482 20.50 16.00 -1.13
N ALA A 483 21.24 15.18 -0.37
CA ALA A 483 21.73 13.88 -0.83
C ALA A 483 20.60 12.86 -1.03
N MET A 484 19.39 13.11 -0.53
CA MET A 484 18.21 12.27 -0.72
C MET A 484 17.37 12.64 -1.94
N SER A 485 17.80 13.63 -2.73
CA SER A 485 17.25 13.89 -4.05
C SER A 485 17.55 12.73 -5.01
N ALA A 486 16.84 12.64 -6.15
CA ALA A 486 17.11 11.58 -7.13
C ALA A 486 18.57 11.56 -7.60
N ARG A 487 19.13 12.72 -7.94
CA ARG A 487 20.56 12.85 -8.29
C ARG A 487 21.46 12.56 -7.11
N GLY A 488 21.08 13.01 -5.91
CA GLY A 488 21.82 12.74 -4.67
C GLY A 488 21.96 11.25 -4.38
N LEU A 489 20.87 10.48 -4.52
CA LEU A 489 20.88 9.02 -4.33
C LEU A 489 21.78 8.34 -5.35
N ILE A 490 21.68 8.72 -6.63
CA ILE A 490 22.52 8.16 -7.70
C ILE A 490 24.02 8.43 -7.43
N LEU A 491 24.36 9.68 -7.07
CA LEU A 491 25.73 10.07 -6.74
C LEU A 491 26.23 9.38 -5.46
N GLY A 492 25.38 9.31 -4.43
CA GLY A 492 25.69 8.64 -3.16
C GLY A 492 25.89 7.13 -3.30
N SER A 493 25.29 6.52 -4.32
CA SER A 493 25.51 5.12 -4.71
C SER A 493 26.72 4.89 -5.61
N ASN A 494 27.50 5.93 -5.94
CA ASN A 494 28.66 5.87 -6.81
C ASN A 494 28.35 5.25 -8.19
N VAL A 495 27.23 5.65 -8.78
CA VAL A 495 26.78 5.19 -10.09
C VAL A 495 27.56 5.95 -11.18
N ALA A 496 28.19 5.23 -12.10
CA ALA A 496 28.89 5.85 -13.24
C ALA A 496 27.96 6.06 -14.44
N MET A 497 27.04 5.13 -14.69
CA MET A 497 26.11 5.16 -15.81
C MET A 497 24.80 4.46 -15.47
N VAL A 498 23.70 4.96 -16.04
CA VAL A 498 22.36 4.36 -16.00
C VAL A 498 21.90 4.14 -17.44
N GLY A 499 21.57 2.89 -17.77
CA GLY A 499 20.80 2.56 -18.97
C GLY A 499 19.31 2.56 -18.62
N THR A 500 18.55 3.53 -19.12
CA THR A 500 17.08 3.49 -19.01
C THR A 500 16.50 2.58 -20.11
N THR A 501 15.23 2.23 -20.01
CA THR A 501 14.53 1.39 -21.00
C THR A 501 13.44 2.21 -21.66
N ASP A 502 13.57 2.44 -22.96
CA ASP A 502 12.79 3.46 -23.68
C ASP A 502 12.17 2.89 -24.96
N ASP A 503 10.91 3.27 -25.18
CA ASP A 503 10.12 2.89 -26.36
C ASP A 503 10.65 3.60 -27.63
N PRO A 504 10.67 2.94 -28.81
CA PRO A 504 11.12 3.54 -30.07
C PRO A 504 10.44 4.87 -30.41
N CYS A 505 9.18 5.06 -30.01
CA CYS A 505 8.43 6.29 -30.25
C CYS A 505 8.74 7.41 -29.23
N SER A 506 9.62 7.17 -28.24
CA SER A 506 10.02 8.17 -27.25
C SER A 506 10.81 9.31 -27.89
N GLY A 507 10.54 10.54 -27.44
CA GLY A 507 11.27 11.74 -27.86
C GLY A 507 12.59 11.97 -27.14
N LEU A 508 12.95 11.17 -26.12
CA LEU A 508 14.22 11.23 -25.38
C LEU A 508 14.63 12.60 -24.81
N ILE A 509 13.68 13.55 -24.67
CA ILE A 509 13.94 14.93 -24.23
C ILE A 509 14.66 15.04 -22.88
N TRP A 510 14.46 14.07 -21.98
CA TRP A 510 15.12 14.06 -20.68
C TRP A 510 16.58 13.63 -20.78
N HIS A 511 16.90 12.72 -21.70
CA HIS A 511 18.28 12.33 -22.00
C HIS A 511 19.06 13.49 -22.58
N GLU A 512 18.47 14.24 -23.53
CA GLU A 512 19.09 15.45 -24.08
C GLU A 512 19.40 16.47 -22.98
N LYS A 513 18.42 16.73 -22.10
CA LYS A 513 18.60 17.67 -20.98
C LYS A 513 19.67 17.22 -19.99
N LEU A 514 19.74 15.92 -19.70
CA LEU A 514 20.76 15.38 -18.78
C LEU A 514 22.15 15.40 -19.42
N ALA A 515 22.27 15.07 -20.71
CA ALA A 515 23.52 15.14 -21.45
C ALA A 515 24.04 16.58 -21.56
N ALA A 516 23.16 17.58 -21.65
CA ALA A 516 23.52 19.00 -21.67
C ALA A 516 23.89 19.57 -20.29
N ASP A 517 23.56 18.88 -19.19
CA ASP A 517 23.76 19.37 -17.83
C ASP A 517 25.11 18.91 -17.25
N SER A 518 26.14 19.74 -17.44
CA SER A 518 27.49 19.50 -16.91
C SER A 518 27.58 19.38 -15.37
N SER A 519 26.53 19.75 -14.61
CA SER A 519 26.52 19.59 -13.15
C SER A 519 26.26 18.15 -12.70
N PHE A 520 25.85 17.27 -13.61
CA PHE A 520 25.53 15.87 -13.30
C PHE A 520 26.47 14.93 -14.08
N PRO A 521 27.52 14.38 -13.44
CA PRO A 521 28.58 13.64 -14.15
C PRO A 521 28.18 12.22 -14.58
N VAL A 522 27.02 11.71 -14.13
CA VAL A 522 26.58 10.35 -14.40
C VAL A 522 25.97 10.27 -15.80
N GLN A 523 26.44 9.33 -16.61
CA GLN A 523 25.89 9.12 -17.95
C GLN A 523 24.50 8.46 -17.83
N VAL A 524 23.47 9.10 -18.40
CA VAL A 524 22.12 8.52 -18.48
C VAL A 524 21.81 8.27 -19.93
N CYS A 525 21.98 7.03 -20.38
CA CYS A 525 21.80 6.63 -21.77
C CYS A 525 20.47 5.86 -21.93
N PRO A 526 19.75 6.06 -23.04
CA PRO A 526 18.58 5.25 -23.35
C PRO A 526 18.99 3.84 -23.80
N SER A 527 18.12 2.86 -23.56
CA SER A 527 18.18 1.53 -24.18
C SER A 527 16.93 1.32 -25.01
N PHE A 528 17.11 0.89 -26.24
CA PHE A 528 16.03 0.75 -27.22
C PHE A 528 15.18 -0.50 -26.98
N ARG A 529 13.88 -0.36 -26.73
CA ARG A 529 12.99 -1.50 -26.45
C ARG A 529 11.79 -1.59 -27.39
N PRO A 530 11.90 -2.30 -28.53
CA PRO A 530 10.86 -2.33 -29.56
C PRO A 530 9.75 -3.35 -29.33
N ASP A 531 9.50 -3.79 -28.09
CA ASP A 531 8.52 -4.84 -27.77
C ASP A 531 7.14 -4.62 -28.42
N PRO A 532 6.55 -3.39 -28.44
CA PRO A 532 5.25 -3.18 -29.06
C PRO A 532 5.28 -3.26 -30.60
N ALA A 533 6.44 -3.03 -31.23
CA ALA A 533 6.64 -3.20 -32.67
C ALA A 533 6.81 -4.68 -33.05
N VAL A 534 7.33 -5.50 -32.13
CA VAL A 534 7.63 -6.91 -32.35
C VAL A 534 6.44 -7.80 -32.04
N ASN A 535 5.75 -7.56 -30.92
CA ASN A 535 4.73 -8.46 -30.38
C ASN A 535 3.32 -8.20 -30.97
N LEU A 536 3.14 -8.52 -32.25
CA LEU A 536 1.88 -8.33 -32.98
C LEU A 536 0.66 -9.09 -32.42
N HIS A 537 0.88 -10.13 -31.60
CA HIS A 537 -0.18 -10.86 -30.92
C HIS A 537 -0.73 -10.13 -29.69
N LYS A 538 -0.04 -9.08 -29.20
CA LYS A 538 -0.47 -8.31 -28.03
C LYS A 538 -1.49 -7.24 -28.44
N SER A 539 -2.41 -6.94 -27.53
CA SER A 539 -3.38 -5.87 -27.73
C SER A 539 -2.69 -4.52 -27.89
N GLY A 540 -3.21 -3.68 -28.78
CA GLY A 540 -2.66 -2.34 -29.04
C GLY A 540 -1.61 -2.27 -30.16
N PHE A 541 -1.23 -3.40 -30.77
CA PHE A 541 -0.27 -3.43 -31.90
C PHE A 541 -0.62 -2.45 -33.03
N ALA A 542 -1.87 -2.47 -33.51
CA ALA A 542 -2.33 -1.58 -34.58
C ALA A 542 -2.16 -0.10 -34.23
N ALA A 543 -2.58 0.29 -33.02
CA ALA A 543 -2.46 1.66 -32.54
C ALA A 543 -0.98 2.07 -32.37
N TYR A 544 -0.12 1.13 -31.99
CA TYR A 544 1.31 1.38 -31.89
C TYR A 544 1.96 1.58 -33.26
N LEU A 545 1.58 0.82 -34.29
CA LEU A 545 2.06 1.07 -35.65
C LEU A 545 1.68 2.48 -36.12
N GLU A 546 0.46 2.94 -35.87
CA GLU A 546 0.05 4.32 -36.19
C GLU A 546 0.89 5.37 -35.43
N GLN A 547 1.28 5.08 -34.19
CA GLN A 547 2.17 5.95 -33.42
C GLN A 547 3.58 5.97 -34.02
N LEU A 548 4.08 4.81 -34.47
CA LEU A 548 5.38 4.70 -35.13
C LEU A 548 5.39 5.44 -36.47
N GLU A 549 4.31 5.33 -37.26
CA GLU A 549 4.08 6.11 -38.49
C GLU A 549 4.16 7.62 -38.21
N LYS A 550 3.43 8.10 -37.20
CA LYS A 550 3.45 9.52 -36.80
C LYS A 550 4.83 9.98 -36.33
N THR A 551 5.55 9.14 -35.59
CA THR A 551 6.86 9.48 -35.04
C THR A 551 7.95 9.53 -36.12
N THR A 552 7.86 8.66 -37.12
CA THR A 552 8.84 8.57 -38.22
C THR A 552 8.44 9.38 -39.44
N GLY A 553 7.19 9.81 -39.55
CA GLY A 553 6.64 10.43 -40.76
C GLY A 553 6.53 9.45 -41.93
N ARG A 554 6.56 8.14 -41.68
CA ARG A 554 6.46 7.09 -42.71
C ARG A 554 5.08 6.45 -42.72
N THR A 555 4.64 6.05 -43.90
CA THR A 555 3.50 5.13 -44.05
C THR A 555 4.01 3.70 -43.91
N ILE A 556 3.33 2.87 -43.13
CA ILE A 556 3.68 1.47 -42.89
C ILE A 556 2.63 0.58 -43.57
N ALA A 557 2.99 -0.06 -44.68
CA ALA A 557 2.13 -1.01 -45.40
C ALA A 557 2.68 -2.44 -45.41
N THR A 558 4.01 -2.57 -45.27
CA THR A 558 4.75 -3.83 -45.36
C THR A 558 5.67 -4.03 -44.15
N VAL A 559 6.17 -5.26 -43.98
CA VAL A 559 7.20 -5.54 -42.96
C VAL A 559 8.48 -4.72 -43.18
N ASP A 560 8.83 -4.43 -44.44
CA ASP A 560 9.99 -3.59 -44.77
C ASP A 560 9.81 -2.13 -44.35
N ASP A 561 8.59 -1.61 -44.39
CA ASP A 561 8.30 -0.26 -43.87
C ASP A 561 8.49 -0.21 -42.34
N VAL A 562 8.12 -1.28 -41.63
CA VAL A 562 8.39 -1.41 -40.19
C VAL A 562 9.89 -1.45 -39.93
N ARG A 563 10.64 -2.27 -40.68
CA ARG A 563 12.10 -2.37 -40.59
C ARG A 563 12.75 -1.00 -40.82
N ALA A 564 12.33 -0.28 -41.85
CA ALA A 564 12.82 1.06 -42.17
C ALA A 564 12.49 2.05 -41.05
N ALA A 565 11.25 2.07 -40.56
CA ALA A 565 10.84 2.93 -39.44
C ALA A 565 11.68 2.66 -38.18
N LEU A 566 11.92 1.39 -37.85
CA LEU A 566 12.78 1.01 -36.73
C LEU A 566 14.25 1.40 -36.97
N SER A 567 14.79 1.27 -38.18
CA SER A 567 16.14 1.75 -38.51
C SER A 567 16.30 3.26 -38.25
N ASP A 568 15.31 4.08 -38.61
CA ASP A 568 15.32 5.52 -38.32
C ASP A 568 15.33 5.78 -36.82
N ARG A 569 14.52 5.04 -36.06
CA ARG A 569 14.46 5.20 -34.60
C ARG A 569 15.72 4.69 -33.91
N ILE A 570 16.32 3.59 -34.39
CA ILE A 570 17.61 3.10 -33.91
C ILE A 570 18.70 4.16 -34.17
N ALA A 571 18.73 4.77 -35.36
CA ALA A 571 19.66 5.86 -35.67
C ALA A 571 19.44 7.09 -34.77
N PHE A 572 18.17 7.44 -34.49
CA PHE A 572 17.85 8.51 -33.55
C PHE A 572 18.36 8.21 -32.14
N PHE A 573 18.13 6.99 -31.63
CA PHE A 573 18.61 6.57 -30.32
C PHE A 573 20.14 6.56 -30.25
N ASP A 574 20.82 6.12 -31.31
CA ASP A 574 22.29 6.14 -31.40
C ASP A 574 22.86 7.56 -31.26
N ALA A 575 22.23 8.53 -31.93
CA ALA A 575 22.58 9.94 -31.80
C ALA A 575 22.37 10.49 -30.37
N HIS A 576 21.55 9.84 -29.55
CA HIS A 576 21.31 10.16 -28.13
C HIS A 576 22.14 9.32 -27.18
N GLY A 577 23.18 8.64 -27.68
CA GLY A 577 24.11 7.86 -26.87
C GLY A 577 23.57 6.50 -26.42
N CYS A 578 22.56 5.96 -27.11
CA CYS A 578 22.10 4.59 -26.90
C CYS A 578 23.23 3.59 -27.22
N ARG A 579 23.33 2.52 -26.43
CA ARG A 579 24.39 1.49 -26.55
C ARG A 579 23.86 0.07 -26.43
N SER A 580 22.56 -0.07 -26.15
CA SER A 580 21.92 -1.34 -25.87
C SER A 580 20.48 -1.33 -26.37
N ALA A 581 20.02 -2.50 -26.76
CA ALA A 581 18.62 -2.79 -27.00
C ALA A 581 18.15 -3.88 -26.03
N ASP A 582 16.88 -3.84 -25.69
CA ASP A 582 16.22 -4.81 -24.83
C ASP A 582 14.98 -5.37 -25.52
N HIS A 583 14.78 -6.68 -25.42
CA HIS A 583 13.64 -7.39 -25.97
C HIS A 583 12.98 -8.23 -24.89
N GLY A 584 11.78 -7.83 -24.48
CA GLY A 584 10.91 -8.61 -23.60
C GLY A 584 10.03 -9.56 -24.41
N LEU A 585 10.46 -10.82 -24.49
CA LEU A 585 9.80 -11.87 -25.25
C LEU A 585 9.06 -12.82 -24.30
N ASP A 586 7.89 -13.34 -24.72
CA ASP A 586 7.22 -14.37 -23.91
C ASP A 586 8.05 -15.68 -23.93
N TYR A 587 8.65 -15.98 -25.08
CA TYR A 587 9.64 -17.02 -25.34
C TYR A 587 10.53 -16.59 -26.52
N VAL A 588 11.71 -17.18 -26.69
CA VAL A 588 12.52 -16.91 -27.88
C VAL A 588 11.96 -17.71 -29.06
N MET A 589 11.72 -17.03 -30.18
CA MET A 589 11.22 -17.62 -31.42
C MET A 589 12.22 -17.44 -32.55
N CYS A 590 12.24 -18.38 -33.50
CA CYS A 590 12.98 -18.24 -34.75
C CYS A 590 12.34 -19.12 -35.83
N ARG A 591 11.65 -18.46 -36.77
CA ARG A 591 11.00 -19.04 -37.95
C ARG A 591 11.16 -18.08 -39.13
N GLU A 592 12.12 -18.35 -40.00
CA GLU A 592 12.32 -17.56 -41.22
C GLU A 592 11.16 -17.81 -42.20
N VAL A 593 10.56 -16.72 -42.71
CA VAL A 593 9.45 -16.72 -43.67
C VAL A 593 9.71 -15.65 -44.73
N SER A 594 8.98 -15.68 -45.85
CA SER A 594 9.09 -14.62 -46.86
C SER A 594 8.50 -13.29 -46.35
N ASP A 595 8.96 -12.17 -46.91
CA ASP A 595 8.47 -10.85 -46.52
C ASP A 595 6.99 -10.64 -46.87
N GLU A 596 6.47 -11.34 -47.88
CA GLU A 596 5.04 -11.37 -48.19
C GLU A 596 4.24 -12.04 -47.06
N ALA A 597 4.75 -13.15 -46.52
CA ALA A 597 4.10 -13.87 -45.42
C ALA A 597 4.12 -13.04 -44.12
N ALA A 598 5.26 -12.41 -43.80
CA ALA A 598 5.36 -11.51 -42.65
C ALA A 598 4.46 -10.27 -42.80
N THR A 599 4.37 -9.70 -44.01
CA THR A 599 3.47 -8.59 -44.33
C THR A 599 2.00 -8.99 -44.21
N ALA A 600 1.63 -10.19 -44.66
CA ALA A 600 0.27 -10.71 -44.50
C ALA A 600 -0.10 -10.85 -43.01
N ALA A 601 0.79 -11.43 -42.19
CA ALA A 601 0.58 -11.54 -40.74
C ALA A 601 0.44 -10.16 -40.06
N MET A 602 1.30 -9.19 -40.42
CA MET A 602 1.21 -7.83 -39.92
C MET A 602 -0.14 -7.17 -40.25
N ASN A 603 -0.59 -7.29 -41.51
CA ASN A 603 -1.85 -6.69 -41.95
C ASN A 603 -3.06 -7.34 -41.28
N LYS A 604 -3.02 -8.67 -41.09
CA LYS A 604 -4.02 -9.43 -40.34
C LYS A 604 -4.11 -8.95 -38.89
N ALA A 605 -2.96 -8.79 -38.23
CA ALA A 605 -2.88 -8.24 -36.86
C ALA A 605 -3.44 -6.81 -36.79
N ARG A 606 -3.11 -5.97 -37.79
CA ARG A 606 -3.60 -4.58 -37.88
C ARG A 606 -5.11 -4.51 -38.09
N ALA A 607 -5.69 -5.46 -38.81
CA ALA A 607 -7.14 -5.61 -38.99
C ALA A 607 -7.86 -6.19 -37.75
N GLY A 608 -7.12 -6.63 -36.73
CA GLY A 608 -7.69 -7.29 -35.54
C GLY A 608 -8.12 -8.74 -35.79
N GLU A 609 -7.63 -9.35 -36.88
CA GLU A 609 -7.91 -10.75 -37.21
C GLU A 609 -7.03 -11.70 -36.38
N PRO A 610 -7.50 -12.92 -36.07
CA PRO A 610 -6.75 -13.88 -35.26
C PRO A 610 -5.52 -14.40 -35.98
N LEU A 611 -4.36 -14.38 -35.31
CA LEU A 611 -3.10 -14.89 -35.83
C LEU A 611 -2.86 -16.35 -35.42
N THR A 612 -2.27 -17.15 -36.31
CA THR A 612 -1.65 -18.41 -35.90
C THR A 612 -0.30 -18.15 -35.24
N ARG A 613 0.22 -19.16 -34.53
CA ARG A 613 1.54 -19.07 -33.90
C ARG A 613 2.63 -18.88 -34.95
N GLU A 614 2.56 -19.59 -36.06
CA GLU A 614 3.55 -19.54 -37.14
C GLU A 614 3.57 -18.17 -37.84
N GLU A 615 2.39 -17.57 -38.05
CA GLU A 615 2.25 -16.20 -38.58
C GLU A 615 2.95 -15.19 -37.66
N ALA A 616 2.68 -15.28 -36.35
CA ALA A 616 3.28 -14.39 -35.36
C ALA A 616 4.81 -14.59 -35.25
N GLU A 617 5.27 -15.84 -35.12
CA GLU A 617 6.70 -16.18 -35.04
C GLU A 617 7.45 -15.71 -36.30
N GLY A 618 6.85 -15.84 -37.48
CA GLY A 618 7.44 -15.41 -38.74
C GLY A 618 7.70 -13.91 -38.78
N TYR A 619 6.70 -13.10 -38.43
CA TYR A 619 6.85 -11.64 -38.34
C TYR A 619 7.86 -11.24 -37.26
N GLN A 620 7.76 -11.81 -36.05
CA GLN A 620 8.68 -11.50 -34.95
C GLN A 620 10.13 -11.78 -35.34
N THR A 621 10.39 -12.93 -35.97
CA THR A 621 11.71 -13.31 -36.48
C THR A 621 12.22 -12.30 -37.49
N ALA A 622 11.38 -11.91 -38.46
CA ALA A 622 11.72 -10.94 -39.49
C ALA A 622 12.13 -9.56 -38.93
N VAL A 623 11.47 -9.09 -37.87
CA VAL A 623 11.77 -7.80 -37.21
C VAL A 623 13.00 -7.91 -36.30
N ILE A 624 13.11 -8.97 -35.49
CA ILE A 624 14.24 -9.16 -34.57
C ILE A 624 15.56 -9.33 -35.35
N LEU A 625 15.58 -10.12 -36.42
CA LEU A 625 16.78 -10.28 -37.25
C LEU A 625 17.24 -8.95 -37.86
N HIS A 626 16.31 -8.13 -38.33
CA HIS A 626 16.61 -6.80 -38.85
C HIS A 626 17.22 -5.89 -37.77
N CYS A 627 16.56 -5.79 -36.62
CA CYS A 627 17.06 -5.01 -35.48
C CYS A 627 18.46 -5.48 -35.03
N ALA A 628 18.69 -6.78 -34.92
CA ALA A 628 19.99 -7.34 -34.54
C ALA A 628 21.12 -6.97 -35.53
N ARG A 629 20.84 -7.00 -36.84
CA ARG A 629 21.77 -6.51 -37.87
C ARG A 629 22.08 -5.03 -37.68
N GLU A 630 21.07 -4.20 -37.38
CA GLU A 630 21.28 -2.77 -37.10
C GLU A 630 22.08 -2.52 -35.81
N TYR A 631 21.87 -3.33 -34.77
CA TYR A 631 22.64 -3.28 -33.53
C TYR A 631 24.11 -3.63 -33.77
N ARG A 632 24.37 -4.66 -34.59
CA ARG A 632 25.74 -5.08 -34.95
C ARG A 632 26.50 -3.96 -35.66
N LYS A 633 25.85 -3.26 -36.60
CA LYS A 633 26.43 -2.11 -37.31
C LYS A 633 26.88 -0.99 -36.37
N ARG A 634 26.17 -0.80 -35.26
CA ARG A 634 26.43 0.25 -34.25
C ARG A 634 27.19 -0.24 -33.02
N ASN A 635 27.62 -1.50 -33.00
CA ASN A 635 28.27 -2.13 -31.84
C ASN A 635 27.42 -2.07 -30.54
N TRP A 636 26.09 -2.10 -30.69
CA TRP A 636 25.17 -2.18 -29.56
C TRP A 636 25.12 -3.58 -28.97
N VAL A 637 24.71 -3.64 -27.70
CA VAL A 637 24.39 -4.89 -27.01
C VAL A 637 22.92 -5.22 -27.21
N MET A 638 22.61 -6.44 -27.64
CA MET A 638 21.25 -6.98 -27.70
C MET A 638 20.95 -7.77 -26.42
N GLN A 639 19.90 -7.41 -25.69
CA GLN A 639 19.45 -8.14 -24.51
C GLN A 639 18.14 -8.86 -24.81
N LEU A 640 18.06 -10.15 -24.46
CA LEU A 640 16.86 -10.97 -24.64
C LEU A 640 16.37 -11.44 -23.26
N HIS A 641 15.24 -10.89 -22.82
CA HIS A 641 14.54 -11.28 -21.58
C HIS A 641 13.32 -12.14 -21.92
N PHE A 642 13.30 -13.40 -21.46
CA PHE A 642 12.27 -14.36 -21.86
C PHE A 642 11.81 -15.31 -20.74
N SER A 643 10.82 -16.16 -21.05
CA SER A 643 10.19 -17.12 -20.11
C SER A 643 9.34 -16.45 -19.03
N CYS A 644 8.64 -15.37 -19.38
CA CYS A 644 7.71 -14.68 -18.49
C CYS A 644 6.24 -14.93 -18.90
N MET A 645 5.43 -15.44 -17.98
CA MET A 645 3.98 -15.50 -18.13
C MET A 645 3.39 -14.20 -17.59
N ARG A 646 2.97 -13.31 -18.49
CA ARG A 646 2.44 -12.00 -18.12
C ARG A 646 0.93 -12.02 -17.95
N ASN A 647 0.46 -11.33 -16.92
CA ASN A 647 -0.96 -11.13 -16.64
C ASN A 647 -1.84 -12.41 -16.60
N PRO A 648 -1.40 -13.54 -16.01
CA PRO A 648 -2.22 -14.76 -15.91
C PRO A 648 -3.52 -14.55 -15.11
N ASN A 649 -3.57 -13.53 -14.24
CA ASN A 649 -4.76 -13.17 -13.49
C ASN A 649 -5.62 -12.13 -14.24
N SER A 650 -6.48 -12.61 -15.13
CA SER A 650 -7.35 -11.76 -15.98
C SER A 650 -8.23 -10.79 -15.18
N ARG A 651 -8.73 -11.22 -14.01
CA ARG A 651 -9.51 -10.35 -13.11
C ARG A 651 -8.69 -9.16 -12.64
N MET A 652 -7.42 -9.39 -12.28
CA MET A 652 -6.55 -8.33 -11.79
C MET A 652 -6.02 -7.44 -12.91
N MET A 653 -5.76 -8.02 -14.08
CA MET A 653 -5.45 -7.26 -15.29
C MET A 653 -6.56 -6.26 -15.64
N ALA A 654 -7.82 -6.68 -15.54
CA ALA A 654 -8.96 -5.78 -15.80
C ALA A 654 -9.11 -4.65 -14.77
N GLN A 655 -8.60 -4.84 -13.55
CA GLN A 655 -8.76 -3.87 -12.45
C GLN A 655 -7.56 -2.92 -12.31
N LEU A 656 -6.34 -3.43 -12.46
CA LEU A 656 -5.10 -2.72 -12.14
C LEU A 656 -4.24 -2.46 -13.38
N GLY A 657 -4.48 -3.19 -14.48
CA GLY A 657 -3.61 -3.16 -15.65
C GLY A 657 -2.34 -4.00 -15.47
N PRO A 658 -1.41 -3.92 -16.44
CA PRO A 658 -0.17 -4.69 -16.44
C PRO A 658 0.81 -4.21 -15.37
N ASP A 659 1.87 -4.98 -15.12
CA ASP A 659 3.00 -4.64 -14.22
C ASP A 659 2.57 -4.37 -12.76
N THR A 660 1.56 -5.08 -12.28
CA THR A 660 0.94 -4.91 -10.96
C THR A 660 1.21 -6.08 -9.99
N GLY A 661 2.24 -6.88 -10.27
CA GLY A 661 2.70 -7.97 -9.41
C GLY A 661 2.01 -9.32 -9.64
N PHE A 662 1.36 -9.50 -10.79
CA PHE A 662 0.67 -10.76 -11.15
C PHE A 662 1.40 -11.58 -12.22
N ASP A 663 2.58 -11.16 -12.66
CA ASP A 663 3.41 -11.91 -13.62
C ASP A 663 4.14 -13.07 -12.91
N CYS A 664 4.45 -14.15 -13.64
CA CYS A 664 5.14 -15.32 -13.07
C CYS A 664 6.12 -15.97 -14.06
N ILE A 665 6.92 -16.91 -13.55
CA ILE A 665 7.86 -17.73 -14.33
C ILE A 665 7.06 -18.63 -15.29
N ALA A 666 7.45 -18.67 -16.55
CA ALA A 666 6.93 -19.60 -17.56
C ALA A 666 7.97 -20.67 -17.93
N VAL A 667 7.48 -21.86 -18.29
CA VAL A 667 8.30 -22.88 -18.96
C VAL A 667 8.04 -22.77 -20.46
N THR A 668 9.09 -22.61 -21.26
CA THR A 668 8.98 -22.30 -22.69
C THR A 668 9.94 -23.11 -23.53
N ASP A 669 9.56 -23.44 -24.76
CA ASP A 669 10.42 -24.11 -25.74
C ASP A 669 11.33 -23.09 -26.48
N SER A 670 12.17 -22.39 -25.72
CA SER A 670 13.04 -21.32 -26.24
C SER A 670 14.41 -21.83 -26.71
N CYS A 671 14.85 -22.98 -26.20
CA CYS A 671 16.21 -23.49 -26.38
C CYS A 671 16.58 -23.64 -27.86
N ALA A 672 15.88 -24.51 -28.60
CA ALA A 672 16.18 -24.77 -30.02
C ALA A 672 16.00 -23.52 -30.91
N ALA A 673 15.03 -22.65 -30.58
CA ALA A 673 14.80 -21.41 -31.31
C ALA A 673 15.93 -20.39 -31.11
N THR A 674 16.52 -20.33 -29.91
CA THR A 674 17.66 -19.45 -29.61
C THR A 674 18.89 -19.83 -30.43
N TYR A 675 19.20 -21.13 -30.54
CA TYR A 675 20.29 -21.61 -31.41
C TYR A 675 20.07 -21.19 -32.87
N ARG A 676 18.85 -21.35 -33.40
CA ARG A 676 18.52 -20.94 -34.77
C ARG A 676 18.61 -19.43 -34.97
N LEU A 677 18.15 -18.63 -34.00
CA LEU A 677 18.23 -17.17 -34.07
C LEU A 677 19.69 -16.69 -34.14
N MET A 678 20.54 -17.26 -33.29
CA MET A 678 21.96 -16.93 -33.26
C MET A 678 22.68 -17.36 -34.54
N ASP A 679 22.43 -18.58 -35.01
CA ASP A 679 23.00 -19.07 -36.27
C ASP A 679 22.54 -18.23 -37.48
N ALA A 680 21.26 -17.85 -37.54
CA ALA A 680 20.77 -16.99 -38.61
C ALA A 680 21.51 -15.64 -38.70
N LEU A 681 21.93 -15.08 -37.57
CA LEU A 681 22.73 -13.87 -37.54
C LEU A 681 24.22 -14.13 -37.80
N GLU A 682 24.77 -15.20 -37.22
CA GLU A 682 26.20 -15.52 -37.31
C GLU A 682 26.60 -16.02 -38.71
N ARG A 683 25.70 -16.71 -39.45
CA ARG A 683 25.92 -17.10 -40.86
C ARG A 683 26.34 -15.93 -41.76
N GLU A 684 25.89 -14.72 -41.44
CA GLU A 684 26.21 -13.49 -42.15
C GLU A 684 27.25 -12.61 -41.41
N GLY A 685 27.82 -13.07 -40.29
CA GLY A 685 28.70 -12.29 -39.41
C GLY A 685 27.99 -11.14 -38.69
N ASN A 686 26.66 -11.21 -38.57
CA ASN A 686 25.79 -10.14 -38.11
C ASN A 686 25.32 -10.28 -36.65
N LEU A 687 25.74 -11.31 -35.91
CA LEU A 687 25.37 -11.49 -34.50
C LEU A 687 26.01 -10.38 -33.63
N PRO A 688 25.23 -9.50 -32.99
CA PRO A 688 25.77 -8.49 -32.08
C PRO A 688 26.25 -9.13 -30.77
N LYS A 689 26.92 -8.32 -29.94
CA LYS A 689 27.07 -8.63 -28.51
C LYS A 689 25.69 -8.93 -27.94
N THR A 690 25.52 -10.08 -27.28
CA THR A 690 24.19 -10.55 -26.87
C THR A 690 24.20 -10.98 -25.42
N VAL A 691 23.16 -10.60 -24.66
CA VAL A 691 22.96 -11.04 -23.29
C VAL A 691 21.63 -11.76 -23.17
N LEU A 692 21.66 -12.99 -22.65
CA LEU A 692 20.48 -13.82 -22.45
C LEU A 692 20.04 -13.78 -20.98
N TYR A 693 18.75 -13.53 -20.76
CA TYR A 693 18.12 -13.56 -19.44
C TYR A 693 16.88 -14.46 -19.51
N SER A 694 16.96 -15.65 -18.93
CA SER A 694 15.76 -16.47 -18.68
C SER A 694 15.22 -16.18 -17.29
N LEU A 695 13.90 -16.11 -17.19
CA LEU A 695 13.21 -16.08 -15.91
C LEU A 695 13.10 -17.48 -15.28
N ASN A 696 13.27 -18.55 -16.07
CA ASN A 696 13.22 -19.93 -15.58
C ASN A 696 14.65 -20.40 -15.23
N PRO A 697 14.97 -20.64 -13.95
CA PRO A 697 16.32 -21.02 -13.54
C PRO A 697 16.78 -22.38 -14.09
N ALA A 698 15.85 -23.24 -14.55
CA ALA A 698 16.19 -24.49 -15.23
C ALA A 698 16.84 -24.27 -16.62
N ASP A 699 16.86 -23.04 -17.11
CA ASP A 699 17.49 -22.68 -18.37
C ASP A 699 18.98 -22.34 -18.25
N ASN A 700 19.50 -22.20 -17.02
CA ASN A 700 20.86 -21.74 -16.77
C ASN A 700 21.91 -22.55 -17.55
N GLU A 701 21.90 -23.88 -17.41
CA GLU A 701 22.94 -24.73 -17.98
C GLU A 701 22.92 -24.76 -19.51
N TRP A 702 21.74 -24.73 -20.15
CA TRP A 702 21.69 -24.72 -21.61
C TRP A 702 22.07 -23.35 -22.16
N ILE A 703 21.76 -22.26 -21.46
CA ILE A 703 22.25 -20.91 -21.80
C ILE A 703 23.77 -20.88 -21.71
N ASP A 704 24.35 -21.37 -20.61
CA ASP A 704 25.79 -21.30 -20.38
C ASP A 704 26.59 -22.14 -21.39
N THR A 705 26.07 -23.30 -21.79
CA THR A 705 26.66 -24.12 -22.87
C THR A 705 26.49 -23.48 -24.25
N LEU A 706 25.37 -22.80 -24.51
CA LEU A 706 25.14 -22.08 -25.75
C LEU A 706 26.14 -20.92 -25.93
N LEU A 707 26.56 -20.25 -24.85
CA LEU A 707 27.52 -19.14 -24.95
C LEU A 707 28.78 -19.55 -25.69
N GLY A 708 29.33 -20.73 -25.37
CA GLY A 708 30.56 -21.25 -25.98
C GLY A 708 30.46 -21.52 -27.48
N ALA A 709 29.25 -21.73 -28.00
CA ALA A 709 29.03 -22.02 -29.41
C ALA A 709 29.08 -20.78 -30.32
N PHE A 710 28.87 -19.57 -29.77
CA PHE A 710 28.71 -18.33 -30.55
C PHE A 710 29.63 -17.18 -30.09
N GLN A 711 30.72 -17.49 -29.37
CA GLN A 711 31.72 -16.47 -29.05
C GLN A 711 32.45 -15.96 -30.30
N GLY A 712 33.00 -14.74 -30.21
CA GLY A 712 33.82 -14.14 -31.28
C GLY A 712 35.03 -13.38 -30.69
N PRO A 713 36.04 -13.07 -31.52
CA PRO A 713 37.27 -12.39 -31.08
C PRO A 713 37.06 -10.89 -30.74
N GLU A 714 35.93 -10.31 -31.10
CA GLU A 714 35.64 -8.87 -30.97
C GLU A 714 35.61 -8.34 -29.53
N THR A 715 35.24 -9.16 -28.56
CA THR A 715 35.20 -8.75 -27.14
C THR A 715 35.26 -9.96 -26.22
N ALA A 716 35.73 -9.76 -24.98
CA ALA A 716 35.76 -10.80 -23.97
C ALA A 716 34.33 -11.20 -23.59
N GLY A 717 33.91 -12.39 -24.03
CA GLY A 717 32.55 -12.89 -23.85
C GLY A 717 31.53 -12.10 -24.66
N LYS A 718 31.56 -12.23 -25.99
CA LYS A 718 30.58 -11.65 -26.93
C LYS A 718 29.14 -12.03 -26.58
N ILE A 719 28.94 -13.28 -26.17
CA ILE A 719 27.63 -13.79 -25.72
C ILE A 719 27.72 -14.03 -24.23
N GLN A 720 26.79 -13.44 -23.49
CA GLN A 720 26.76 -13.43 -22.03
C GLN A 720 25.46 -14.07 -21.53
N HIS A 721 25.56 -14.85 -20.46
CA HIS A 721 24.43 -15.13 -19.58
C HIS A 721 24.32 -13.95 -18.61
N GLY A 722 23.19 -13.25 -18.66
CA GLY A 722 22.92 -12.14 -17.76
C GLY A 722 22.78 -12.57 -16.30
N SER A 723 22.88 -11.61 -15.37
CA SER A 723 22.64 -11.86 -13.94
C SER A 723 21.25 -12.46 -13.70
N ALA A 724 21.12 -13.25 -12.64
CA ALA A 724 19.85 -13.83 -12.21
C ALA A 724 18.72 -12.79 -12.18
N TRP A 725 17.68 -13.01 -12.98
CA TRP A 725 16.69 -11.99 -13.31
C TRP A 725 15.42 -12.08 -12.47
N TRP A 726 14.91 -10.92 -12.04
CA TRP A 726 13.61 -10.70 -11.40
C TRP A 726 13.31 -11.61 -10.20
N PHE A 727 12.56 -12.70 -10.36
CA PHE A 727 12.30 -13.64 -9.26
C PHE A 727 13.57 -14.31 -8.77
N ASN A 728 14.56 -14.47 -9.65
CA ASN A 728 15.86 -15.07 -9.37
C ASN A 728 16.89 -14.06 -8.87
N ASP A 729 16.60 -12.74 -8.92
CA ASP A 729 17.44 -11.68 -8.34
C ASP A 729 17.37 -11.74 -6.81
N ASN A 730 17.92 -12.80 -6.24
CA ASN A 730 18.00 -13.04 -4.81
C ASN A 730 19.22 -13.92 -4.53
N LYS A 731 19.55 -14.17 -3.27
CA LYS A 731 20.80 -14.87 -2.92
C LYS A 731 20.89 -16.25 -3.57
N THR A 732 19.80 -17.02 -3.54
CA THR A 732 19.77 -18.37 -4.10
C THR A 732 19.91 -18.33 -5.61
N GLY A 733 19.06 -17.57 -6.30
CA GLY A 733 19.10 -17.49 -7.76
C GLY A 733 20.42 -16.92 -8.30
N MET A 734 21.01 -15.90 -7.64
CA MET A 734 22.35 -15.40 -7.98
C MET A 734 23.42 -16.48 -7.77
N THR A 735 23.37 -17.23 -6.67
CA THR A 735 24.37 -18.28 -6.40
C THR A 735 24.29 -19.38 -7.44
N GLU A 736 23.08 -19.82 -7.79
CA GLU A 736 22.84 -20.84 -8.82
C GLU A 736 23.32 -20.39 -10.20
N GLN A 737 22.94 -19.18 -10.62
CA GLN A 737 23.36 -18.62 -11.91
C GLN A 737 24.88 -18.44 -12.00
N LEU A 738 25.52 -17.87 -10.98
CA LEU A 738 26.98 -17.68 -10.95
C LEU A 738 27.74 -19.02 -10.93
N THR A 739 27.20 -20.02 -10.22
CA THR A 739 27.81 -21.36 -10.16
C THR A 739 27.70 -22.08 -11.50
N SER A 740 26.54 -22.01 -12.16
CA SER A 740 26.34 -22.57 -13.51
C SER A 740 27.29 -21.91 -14.51
N LEU A 741 27.35 -20.57 -14.51
CA LEU A 741 28.22 -19.81 -15.40
C LEU A 741 29.71 -20.12 -15.16
N ALA A 742 30.13 -20.29 -13.91
CA ALA A 742 31.51 -20.64 -13.58
C ALA A 742 31.91 -22.05 -14.05
N ASN A 743 30.96 -22.99 -14.01
CA ASN A 743 31.21 -24.38 -14.42
C ASN A 743 31.23 -24.54 -15.95
N LEU A 744 30.40 -23.78 -16.65
CA LEU A 744 30.12 -23.99 -18.09
C LEU A 744 30.66 -22.86 -18.99
N SER A 745 31.19 -21.78 -18.40
CA SER A 745 31.76 -20.63 -19.09
C SER A 745 32.87 -19.95 -18.27
N VAL A 746 33.28 -18.74 -18.67
CA VAL A 746 34.35 -17.98 -18.03
C VAL A 746 33.77 -16.89 -17.12
N LEU A 747 33.55 -17.22 -15.84
CA LEU A 747 33.00 -16.28 -14.84
C LEU A 747 33.76 -14.94 -14.77
N GLY A 748 35.08 -14.95 -14.99
CA GLY A 748 35.88 -13.71 -14.98
C GLY A 748 35.51 -12.69 -16.05
N ASN A 749 34.86 -13.12 -17.13
CA ASN A 749 34.36 -12.25 -18.20
C ASN A 749 32.90 -11.83 -17.99
N PHE A 750 32.27 -12.24 -16.88
CA PHE A 750 30.88 -11.92 -16.59
C PHE A 750 30.67 -10.42 -16.44
N ILE A 751 29.72 -9.86 -17.18
CA ILE A 751 29.44 -8.42 -17.18
C ILE A 751 28.82 -7.90 -15.88
N GLY A 752 28.37 -8.79 -15.00
CA GLY A 752 27.94 -8.43 -13.65
C GLY A 752 26.45 -8.09 -13.51
N MET A 753 26.17 -7.28 -12.49
CA MET A 753 24.82 -6.99 -12.00
C MET A 753 24.19 -5.77 -12.66
N LEU A 754 22.87 -5.79 -12.83
CA LEU A 754 22.02 -4.64 -13.09
C LEU A 754 20.84 -4.62 -12.11
N THR A 755 20.23 -3.46 -11.88
CA THR A 755 19.11 -3.35 -10.92
C THR A 755 17.77 -3.82 -11.45
N ASP A 756 17.52 -3.68 -12.76
CA ASP A 756 16.21 -3.88 -13.42
C ASP A 756 15.03 -3.31 -12.60
N SER A 757 15.16 -2.04 -12.19
CA SER A 757 14.28 -1.45 -11.19
C SER A 757 13.86 -0.03 -11.54
N ARG A 758 12.64 0.31 -11.11
CA ARG A 758 12.09 1.67 -11.12
C ARG A 758 12.32 2.44 -9.82
N SER A 759 12.93 1.81 -8.81
CA SER A 759 13.22 2.45 -7.51
C SER A 759 14.64 3.00 -7.48
N LEU A 760 14.80 4.25 -7.04
CA LEU A 760 16.12 4.88 -6.87
C LEU A 760 16.90 4.33 -5.66
N LEU A 761 16.24 3.61 -4.75
CA LEU A 761 16.91 2.93 -3.64
C LEU A 761 17.51 1.57 -4.06
N SER A 762 17.18 1.11 -5.27
CA SER A 762 17.54 -0.23 -5.75
C SER A 762 19.05 -0.46 -5.94
N TYR A 763 19.91 0.57 -5.91
CA TYR A 763 21.36 0.36 -5.95
C TYR A 763 21.89 -0.47 -4.78
N ALA A 764 21.10 -0.63 -3.70
CA ALA A 764 21.36 -1.61 -2.65
C ALA A 764 21.45 -3.06 -3.18
N ARG A 765 20.83 -3.36 -4.33
CA ARG A 765 20.95 -4.66 -5.03
C ARG A 765 22.35 -4.91 -5.56
N HIS A 766 23.10 -3.89 -5.97
CA HIS A 766 24.51 -4.05 -6.33
C HIS A 766 25.35 -4.44 -5.11
N GLU A 767 25.11 -3.84 -3.94
CA GLU A 767 25.78 -4.29 -2.71
C GLU A 767 25.43 -5.74 -2.39
N TYR A 768 24.14 -6.09 -2.50
CA TYR A 768 23.66 -7.45 -2.25
C TYR A 768 24.35 -8.47 -3.16
N PHE A 769 24.38 -8.22 -4.47
CA PHE A 769 25.09 -9.03 -5.45
C PHE A 769 26.59 -9.15 -5.13
N ARG A 770 27.28 -8.02 -4.87
CA ARG A 770 28.71 -8.00 -4.57
C ARG A 770 29.04 -8.86 -3.35
N ARG A 771 28.20 -8.83 -2.32
CA ARG A 771 28.33 -9.70 -1.13
C ARG A 771 28.15 -11.18 -1.48
N VAL A 772 27.16 -11.52 -2.32
CA VAL A 772 26.93 -12.90 -2.77
C VAL A 772 28.12 -13.40 -3.59
N LEU A 773 28.60 -12.62 -4.56
CA LEU A 773 29.77 -12.94 -5.37
C LEU A 773 31.01 -13.18 -4.51
N CYS A 774 31.36 -12.24 -3.63
CA CYS A 774 32.53 -12.38 -2.76
C CYS A 774 32.40 -13.57 -1.79
N ALA A 775 31.18 -13.86 -1.31
CA ALA A 775 30.95 -15.03 -0.46
C ALA A 775 31.11 -16.35 -1.24
N LEU A 776 30.68 -16.40 -2.50
CA LEU A 776 30.85 -17.57 -3.37
C LEU A 776 32.33 -17.82 -3.68
N LEU A 777 33.04 -16.80 -4.17
CA LEU A 777 34.48 -16.89 -4.47
C LEU A 777 35.29 -17.21 -3.20
N GLY A 778 34.96 -16.57 -2.08
CA GLY A 778 35.61 -16.81 -0.79
C GLY A 778 35.46 -18.27 -0.35
N ARG A 779 34.28 -18.86 -0.53
CA ARG A 779 34.05 -20.28 -0.21
C ARG A 779 34.90 -21.20 -1.07
N TRP A 780 34.98 -20.98 -2.39
CA TRP A 780 35.83 -21.77 -3.27
C TRP A 780 37.30 -21.68 -2.87
N VAL A 781 37.76 -20.50 -2.45
CA VAL A 781 39.13 -20.33 -1.93
C VAL A 781 39.35 -21.07 -0.61
N GLU A 782 38.43 -20.95 0.35
CA GLU A 782 38.51 -21.63 1.65
C GLU A 782 38.48 -23.16 1.51
N ASN A 783 37.71 -23.67 0.55
CA ASN A 783 37.62 -25.10 0.25
C ASN A 783 38.84 -25.65 -0.52
N GLY A 784 39.77 -24.79 -0.97
CA GLY A 784 40.90 -25.18 -1.81
C GLY A 784 40.54 -25.46 -3.27
N GLU A 785 39.38 -24.99 -3.73
CA GLU A 785 38.90 -25.11 -5.11
C GLU A 785 39.51 -24.02 -6.02
N TYR A 786 39.95 -22.89 -5.45
CA TYR A 786 40.68 -21.82 -6.16
C TYR A 786 41.81 -21.25 -5.29
N PRO A 787 42.98 -20.88 -5.86
CA PRO A 787 44.10 -20.37 -5.05
C PRO A 787 43.80 -19.05 -4.36
N ARG A 788 44.35 -18.87 -3.16
CA ARG A 788 44.30 -17.62 -2.40
C ARG A 788 45.32 -16.58 -2.92
N ASP A 789 45.21 -16.22 -4.19
CA ASP A 789 45.94 -15.08 -4.77
C ASP A 789 45.06 -13.83 -4.75
N MET A 790 45.29 -12.98 -3.76
CA MET A 790 44.48 -11.78 -3.53
C MET A 790 44.61 -10.72 -4.63
N ILE A 791 45.72 -10.73 -5.39
CA ILE A 791 45.90 -9.78 -6.50
C ILE A 791 44.95 -10.18 -7.64
N THR A 792 44.99 -11.46 -8.04
CA THR A 792 44.12 -12.00 -9.09
C THR A 792 42.65 -11.96 -8.68
N LEU A 793 42.32 -12.41 -7.46
CA LEU A 793 40.94 -12.37 -6.94
C LEU A 793 40.39 -10.94 -6.84
N GLY A 794 41.21 -9.98 -6.39
CA GLY A 794 40.83 -8.57 -6.33
C GLY A 794 40.52 -8.00 -7.72
N GLY A 795 41.35 -8.32 -8.71
CA GLY A 795 41.12 -7.95 -10.11
C GLY A 795 39.82 -8.55 -10.67
N LEU A 796 39.59 -9.84 -10.44
CA LEU A 796 38.37 -10.55 -10.87
C LEU A 796 37.10 -9.90 -10.30
N VAL A 797 37.11 -9.58 -9.01
CA VAL A 797 35.97 -8.92 -8.35
C VAL A 797 35.74 -7.53 -8.95
N GLN A 798 36.79 -6.74 -9.17
CA GLN A 798 36.67 -5.42 -9.80
C GLN A 798 36.14 -5.49 -11.23
N ASP A 799 36.59 -6.50 -11.99
CA ASP A 799 36.13 -6.74 -13.35
C ASP A 799 34.63 -7.07 -13.39
N ILE A 800 34.18 -8.04 -12.60
CA ILE A 800 32.75 -8.42 -12.54
C ILE A 800 31.89 -7.29 -11.96
N CYS A 801 32.41 -6.50 -11.02
CA CYS A 801 31.65 -5.42 -10.39
C CYS A 801 31.49 -4.18 -11.27
N PHE A 802 32.36 -3.97 -12.26
CA PHE A 802 32.37 -2.74 -13.05
C PHE A 802 33.10 -2.86 -14.40
N ASN A 803 34.37 -3.28 -14.42
CA ASN A 803 35.20 -3.07 -15.62
C ASN A 803 34.72 -3.89 -16.83
N ASN A 804 34.16 -5.08 -16.61
CA ASN A 804 33.57 -5.90 -17.67
C ASN A 804 32.42 -5.17 -18.35
N ALA A 805 31.43 -4.69 -17.58
CA ALA A 805 30.33 -3.88 -18.12
C ALA A 805 30.84 -2.62 -18.83
N LYS A 806 31.80 -1.90 -18.23
CA LYS A 806 32.40 -0.71 -18.84
C LYS A 806 32.95 -1.01 -20.24
N ARG A 807 33.75 -2.07 -20.37
CA ARG A 807 34.29 -2.50 -21.68
C ARG A 807 33.19 -3.00 -22.62
N TYR A 808 32.27 -3.81 -22.12
CA TYR A 808 31.25 -4.47 -22.93
C TYR A 808 30.23 -3.49 -23.53
N PHE A 809 29.85 -2.45 -22.79
CA PHE A 809 28.94 -1.39 -23.24
C PHE A 809 29.68 -0.14 -23.79
N ASN A 810 31.02 -0.12 -23.80
CA ASN A 810 31.87 1.00 -24.22
C ASN A 810 31.66 2.31 -23.40
N LEU A 811 31.50 2.20 -22.08
CA LEU A 811 31.21 3.34 -21.18
C LEU A 811 32.41 4.27 -20.95
#